data_AF-A0A285NMM2-F1
#
_entry.id   AF-A0A285NMM2-F1
#
_cell.length_a   1.000
_cell.length_b   1.000
_cell.length_c   1.000
_cell.angle_alpha   90.00
_cell.angle_beta   90.00
_cell.angle_gamma   90.00
#
_symmetry.space_group_name_H-M   'P 1'
#
loop_
_entity.id
_entity.type
_entity.pdbx_description
1 polymer ?
#
loop_
_entity_poly.entity_id
_entity_poly.type
_entity_poly.pdbx_seq_one_letter_code
_entity_poly.pdbx_strand_id
1 'polypeptide(L)'
;MKKITLFLMVFFVFINISYSEIKYKLDVSIDAQKGSLKAAATIKSDKPEKIKLYTEGLDVIAVLYGKEKLPVDRGVYQFDLQPEKELTVIYSLKLQDYNSEDIITDEAISLLGNWYPFLDKPAVYRLRAEVPDGFIMVSEAEDWKVEKREEKSVYSFDFPYPLEHVHLIGTKSWIVKEKLYNGIKIQTYFFERDKDLADRYIDTTIRYIKDYENRIGRFPYKRFAVVENFFPTGYSMPTFTLIGERIIRFPFVLKSSLPHEILHQWFGCSVYVDYNTGNWAEGLTTYLSDYYYSEDKKMYRKNTVLKYIAYGKNDYPLEDFRSKTDKKSEAIGYGKTMMVFYMLEEIIGKEEFDKFLSLLYRDFKFRKASWEDIRTVVNHITGKDHTWFFEQWIKRKGIPRLKVSVKDHSLKEDGFHIKIEIQQEKPYRLKIPVFVETYLGEEKKTFWISKKKNEIEIVVDNEPLSVYIDRDYQVFRDLEWEEINPVIYFTLAGKNAVVYSQDKMVYVPVSGYYKEGVLKNPDQFSYSDIYDKNVVILGADNPVVERIFGKKLPSGYAYVEVFKNPFGDRNVITVFNLKSVMQAKMVIGRIKHYGKYSKLRFDGFRITQKITKNYQNGMHLHVRQKAEIVSEDGIKSFDNVVQDALKGRVIYIGEQHTMFSNHAMQLNIIKAIHKKYPDIAVGMEMFQRSKQPVIDKYLKGEIDEKTFLKESEYYKAWKYNYHLYRPIINYCKENGIPIVALNADRELVRKVSQKGIESLSKEDIKKLPEDMDFVNFRYIEYLKSIFAEHGKSVTKKKKFSSFLQSQIIWDETMAETASQYLKNNPDKKLIVLAGGGHIRFRYGIPSRVERRTGERGLTILMDDQLKKGIADYIVYTAHLTGEKERKIGVYVEETGKGLKVDKVVKDSPAEKAGIKKGDLIVGFNGRKINDLIDLKVELFFAQGENEIVVKRKGKEVKMKIELE
;
A
#
# COMPACT_ATOMS: atom_id res chain seq x y z
N MET A 1 -40.40 -24.61 26.27
CA MET A 1 -41.67 -24.92 25.60
C MET A 1 -41.87 -23.98 24.41
N LYS A 2 -41.97 -24.57 23.20
CA LYS A 2 -42.58 -24.05 21.96
C LYS A 2 -42.20 -22.64 21.46
N LYS A 3 -41.17 -22.59 20.60
CA LYS A 3 -41.22 -22.13 19.18
C LYS A 3 -39.81 -22.19 18.57
N ILE A 4 -39.37 -23.41 18.26
CA ILE A 4 -38.17 -23.71 17.45
C ILE A 4 -38.60 -24.81 16.49
N THR A 5 -39.17 -24.46 15.33
CA THR A 5 -39.27 -25.39 14.17
C THR A 5 -39.80 -24.66 12.93
N LEU A 6 -38.92 -24.44 11.96
CA LEU A 6 -39.04 -24.16 10.51
C LEU A 6 -37.85 -23.23 10.22
N PHE A 7 -36.74 -23.65 9.62
CA PHE A 7 -36.67 -24.27 8.31
C PHE A 7 -35.21 -24.72 8.12
N LEU A 8 -34.86 -25.99 8.35
CA LEU A 8 -33.61 -26.58 7.83
C LEU A 8 -33.66 -28.10 8.03
N MET A 9 -34.21 -28.79 7.03
CA MET A 9 -34.00 -30.22 6.84
C MET A 9 -33.50 -30.36 5.40
N VAL A 10 -32.20 -30.12 5.19
CA VAL A 10 -31.54 -30.49 3.94
C VAL A 10 -31.20 -31.97 4.08
N PHE A 11 -32.03 -32.80 3.44
CA PHE A 11 -31.79 -34.21 3.21
C PHE A 11 -30.39 -34.39 2.58
N PHE A 12 -29.49 -35.06 3.29
CA PHE A 12 -28.35 -35.75 2.69
C PHE A 12 -28.90 -37.01 2.01
N VAL A 13 -29.21 -36.91 0.72
CA VAL A 13 -29.35 -38.06 -0.16
C VAL A 13 -28.28 -37.88 -1.22
N PHE A 14 -27.41 -38.89 -1.35
CA PHE A 14 -26.63 -39.12 -2.56
C PHE A 14 -27.62 -39.39 -3.70
N ILE A 15 -28.21 -38.33 -4.25
CA ILE A 15 -28.93 -38.40 -5.51
C ILE A 15 -27.83 -38.44 -6.58
N ASN A 16 -27.85 -39.46 -7.44
CA ASN A 16 -27.21 -39.38 -8.74
C ASN A 16 -27.88 -38.23 -9.49
N ILE A 17 -27.36 -37.01 -9.31
CA ILE A 17 -27.85 -35.82 -10.00
C ILE A 17 -27.42 -35.98 -11.46
N SER A 18 -28.38 -36.27 -12.34
CA SER A 18 -28.20 -36.00 -13.76
C SER A 18 -27.96 -34.49 -13.89
N TYR A 19 -26.76 -34.08 -14.25
CA TYR A 19 -26.35 -32.68 -14.25
C TYR A 19 -27.03 -31.85 -15.37
N SER A 20 -27.56 -32.52 -16.40
CA SER A 20 -28.50 -31.96 -17.37
C SER A 20 -29.50 -33.03 -17.76
N GLU A 21 -30.71 -32.61 -18.13
CA GLU A 21 -31.80 -33.48 -18.59
C GLU A 21 -31.76 -33.69 -20.11
N ILE A 22 -30.95 -32.90 -20.83
CA ILE A 22 -30.82 -32.94 -22.28
C ILE A 22 -29.56 -33.73 -22.67
N LYS A 23 -29.76 -34.74 -23.51
CA LYS A 23 -28.71 -35.52 -24.17
C LYS A 23 -28.61 -35.10 -25.62
N TYR A 24 -27.40 -34.81 -26.07
CA TYR A 24 -27.11 -34.33 -27.41
C TYR A 24 -26.10 -35.27 -28.07
N LYS A 25 -26.50 -35.90 -29.17
CA LYS A 25 -25.61 -36.70 -30.01
C LYS A 25 -25.29 -35.94 -31.30
N LEU A 26 -24.01 -35.79 -31.61
CA LEU A 26 -23.51 -35.23 -32.86
C LEU A 26 -22.82 -36.34 -33.65
N ASP A 27 -23.38 -36.72 -34.80
CA ASP A 27 -22.74 -37.61 -35.76
C ASP A 27 -22.28 -36.79 -36.97
N VAL A 28 -20.98 -36.65 -37.15
CA VAL A 28 -20.35 -35.70 -38.09
C VAL A 28 -19.43 -36.46 -39.04
N SER A 29 -19.52 -36.15 -40.33
CA SER A 29 -18.61 -36.62 -41.37
C SER A 29 -17.94 -35.42 -42.03
N ILE A 30 -16.62 -35.35 -41.94
CA ILE A 30 -15.82 -34.24 -42.46
C ILE A 30 -15.19 -34.64 -43.80
N ASP A 31 -15.37 -33.78 -44.80
CA ASP A 31 -14.71 -33.85 -46.10
C ASP A 31 -13.69 -32.71 -46.19
N ALA A 32 -12.44 -33.03 -45.83
CA ALA A 32 -11.34 -32.08 -45.71
C ALA A 32 -10.97 -31.43 -47.04
N GLN A 33 -10.99 -32.20 -48.14
CA GLN A 33 -10.68 -31.72 -49.49
C GLN A 33 -11.69 -30.68 -49.97
N LYS A 34 -12.95 -30.81 -49.55
CA LYS A 34 -14.03 -29.87 -49.92
C LYS A 34 -14.24 -28.75 -48.91
N GLY A 35 -13.50 -28.74 -47.80
CA GLY A 35 -13.69 -27.75 -46.72
C GLY A 35 -15.10 -27.80 -46.15
N SER A 36 -15.66 -29.00 -45.98
CA SER A 36 -17.08 -29.16 -45.62
C SER A 36 -17.32 -30.28 -44.63
N LEU A 37 -18.47 -30.23 -43.98
CA LEU A 37 -19.00 -31.32 -43.17
C LEU A 37 -20.47 -31.59 -43.50
N LYS A 38 -20.89 -32.83 -43.24
CA LYS A 38 -22.28 -33.26 -43.17
C LYS A 38 -22.52 -33.88 -41.81
N ALA A 39 -23.62 -33.56 -41.18
CA ALA A 39 -23.86 -34.01 -39.82
C ALA A 39 -25.35 -34.22 -39.51
N ALA A 40 -25.59 -35.05 -38.50
CA ALA A 40 -26.87 -35.22 -37.85
C ALA A 40 -26.72 -34.92 -36.36
N ALA A 41 -27.54 -34.00 -35.87
CA ALA A 41 -27.67 -33.67 -34.46
C ALA A 41 -28.95 -34.32 -33.92
N THR A 42 -28.84 -35.23 -32.97
CA THR A 42 -29.99 -35.85 -32.30
C THR A 42 -30.05 -35.39 -30.85
N ILE A 43 -31.17 -34.77 -30.49
CA ILE A 43 -31.40 -34.12 -29.20
C ILE A 43 -32.57 -34.83 -28.53
N LYS A 44 -32.37 -35.25 -27.29
CA LYS A 44 -33.39 -35.90 -26.48
C LYS A 44 -33.38 -35.29 -25.08
N SER A 45 -34.55 -35.14 -24.48
CA SER A 45 -34.68 -34.77 -23.08
C SER A 45 -35.24 -35.93 -22.27
N ASP A 46 -34.80 -36.11 -21.03
CA ASP A 46 -35.37 -37.11 -20.13
C ASP A 46 -36.69 -36.61 -19.47
N LYS A 47 -37.01 -35.32 -19.59
CA LYS A 47 -38.26 -34.68 -19.12
C LYS A 47 -38.78 -33.63 -20.12
N PRO A 48 -40.06 -33.20 -20.02
CA PRO A 48 -40.57 -32.11 -20.82
C PRO A 48 -39.75 -30.83 -20.66
N GLU A 49 -39.17 -30.32 -21.74
CA GLU A 49 -38.23 -29.20 -21.70
C GLU A 49 -38.40 -28.26 -22.90
N LYS A 50 -38.55 -26.97 -22.61
CA LYS A 50 -38.56 -25.94 -23.66
C LYS A 50 -37.15 -25.51 -24.00
N ILE A 51 -36.79 -25.55 -25.28
CA ILE A 51 -35.46 -25.17 -25.77
C ILE A 51 -35.57 -24.19 -26.93
N LYS A 52 -34.51 -23.40 -27.11
CA LYS A 52 -34.22 -22.72 -28.37
C LYS A 52 -33.04 -23.41 -29.04
N LEU A 53 -33.20 -23.73 -30.32
CA LEU A 53 -32.16 -24.31 -31.15
C LEU A 53 -31.76 -23.31 -32.23
N TYR A 54 -30.48 -22.97 -32.28
CA TYR A 54 -29.92 -21.99 -33.20
C TYR A 54 -29.20 -22.72 -34.34
N THR A 55 -29.56 -22.40 -35.58
CA THR A 55 -28.98 -23.02 -36.79
C THR A 55 -28.39 -21.99 -37.75
N GLU A 56 -28.13 -20.78 -37.27
CA GLU A 56 -27.54 -19.70 -38.08
C GLU A 56 -26.19 -20.13 -38.67
N GLY A 57 -26.01 -19.90 -39.97
CA GLY A 57 -24.78 -20.29 -40.69
C GLY A 57 -24.75 -21.75 -41.19
N LEU A 58 -25.74 -22.57 -40.83
CA LEU A 58 -25.83 -23.96 -41.28
C LEU A 58 -26.77 -24.12 -42.47
N ASP A 59 -26.44 -25.02 -43.39
CA ASP A 59 -27.36 -25.47 -44.44
C ASP A 59 -28.19 -26.63 -43.89
N VAL A 60 -29.33 -26.28 -43.27
CA VAL A 60 -30.25 -27.25 -42.67
C VAL A 60 -31.00 -27.99 -43.80
N ILE A 61 -30.82 -29.30 -43.85
CA ILE A 61 -31.40 -30.17 -44.89
C ILE A 61 -32.75 -30.73 -44.42
N ALA A 62 -32.85 -31.12 -43.15
CA ALA A 62 -34.09 -31.63 -42.56
C ALA A 62 -34.12 -31.41 -41.05
N VAL A 63 -35.32 -31.16 -40.54
CA VAL A 63 -35.63 -31.13 -39.10
C VAL A 63 -36.74 -32.17 -38.86
N LEU A 64 -36.49 -33.12 -37.97
CA LEU A 64 -37.38 -34.22 -37.64
C LEU A 64 -37.69 -34.20 -36.15
N TYR A 65 -38.95 -34.27 -35.76
CA TYR A 65 -39.36 -34.43 -34.36
C TYR A 65 -40.16 -35.72 -34.19
N GLY A 66 -39.51 -36.75 -33.64
CA GLY A 66 -39.97 -38.14 -33.76
C GLY A 66 -39.99 -38.57 -35.23
N LYS A 67 -41.16 -38.97 -35.74
CA LYS A 67 -41.36 -39.34 -37.15
C LYS A 67 -41.82 -38.17 -38.03
N GLU A 68 -42.11 -37.02 -37.44
CA GLU A 68 -42.67 -35.87 -38.14
C GLU A 68 -41.57 -35.00 -38.75
N LYS A 69 -41.68 -34.68 -40.04
CA LYS A 69 -40.77 -33.75 -40.72
C LYS A 69 -41.32 -32.33 -40.64
N LEU A 70 -40.53 -31.44 -40.04
CA LEU A 70 -40.90 -30.04 -39.85
C LEU A 70 -40.40 -29.16 -41.00
N PRO A 71 -41.02 -27.98 -41.23
CA PRO A 71 -40.51 -27.00 -42.17
C PRO A 71 -39.08 -26.58 -41.81
N VAL A 72 -38.24 -26.49 -42.83
CA VAL A 72 -36.88 -25.95 -42.69
C VAL A 72 -36.96 -24.43 -42.69
N ASP A 73 -36.57 -23.84 -41.58
CA ASP A 73 -36.35 -22.40 -41.39
C ASP A 73 -34.87 -22.09 -41.16
N ARG A 74 -34.46 -20.85 -41.43
CA ARG A 74 -33.11 -20.35 -41.14
C ARG A 74 -33.17 -19.43 -39.92
N GLY A 75 -32.56 -19.85 -38.81
CA GLY A 75 -32.42 -19.01 -37.63
C GLY A 75 -32.61 -19.77 -36.34
N VAL A 76 -33.68 -19.47 -35.61
CA VAL A 76 -33.95 -19.99 -34.26
C VAL A 76 -35.24 -20.77 -34.24
N TYR A 77 -35.15 -22.05 -33.88
CA TYR A 77 -36.31 -22.88 -33.63
C TYR A 77 -36.66 -22.88 -32.14
N GLN A 78 -37.95 -22.98 -31.82
CA GLN A 78 -38.43 -23.21 -30.47
C GLN A 78 -39.09 -24.59 -30.40
N PHE A 79 -38.63 -25.42 -29.48
CA PHE A 79 -39.19 -26.75 -29.27
C PHE A 79 -39.65 -26.95 -27.84
N ASP A 80 -40.69 -27.75 -27.68
CA ASP A 80 -41.09 -28.34 -26.40
C ASP A 80 -40.76 -29.85 -26.48
N LEU A 81 -39.54 -30.19 -26.05
CA LEU A 81 -39.03 -31.56 -26.10
C LEU A 81 -39.81 -32.43 -25.14
N GLN A 82 -40.29 -33.57 -25.61
CA GLN A 82 -40.98 -34.58 -24.81
C GLN A 82 -40.10 -35.84 -24.67
N PRO A 83 -40.14 -36.55 -23.53
CA PRO A 83 -39.26 -37.71 -23.28
C PRO A 83 -39.35 -38.84 -24.32
N GLU A 84 -40.53 -39.01 -24.93
CA GLU A 84 -40.84 -40.04 -25.90
C GLU A 84 -40.46 -39.68 -27.35
N LYS A 85 -40.05 -38.43 -27.63
CA LYS A 85 -39.67 -37.95 -28.96
C LYS A 85 -38.20 -37.53 -28.98
N GLU A 86 -37.55 -37.73 -30.12
CA GLU A 86 -36.22 -37.19 -30.40
C GLU A 86 -36.30 -36.10 -31.46
N LEU A 87 -35.52 -35.05 -31.31
CA LEU A 87 -35.35 -34.00 -32.31
C LEU A 87 -34.07 -34.30 -33.09
N THR A 88 -34.19 -34.54 -34.39
CA THR A 88 -33.04 -34.76 -35.27
C THR A 88 -32.93 -33.64 -36.30
N VAL A 89 -31.76 -32.98 -36.36
CA VAL A 89 -31.45 -31.97 -37.36
C VAL A 89 -30.33 -32.49 -38.25
N ILE A 90 -30.63 -32.64 -39.54
CA ILE A 90 -29.66 -33.02 -40.57
C ILE A 90 -29.22 -31.76 -41.27
N TYR A 91 -27.92 -31.51 -41.33
CA TYR A 91 -27.37 -30.28 -41.87
C TYR A 91 -26.03 -30.52 -42.55
N SER A 92 -25.63 -29.54 -43.35
CA SER A 92 -24.27 -29.44 -43.87
C SER A 92 -23.71 -28.06 -43.60
N LEU A 93 -22.38 -27.97 -43.62
CA LEU A 93 -21.66 -26.72 -43.51
C LEU A 93 -20.49 -26.76 -44.48
N LYS A 94 -20.33 -25.69 -45.26
CA LYS A 94 -19.18 -25.51 -46.15
C LYS A 94 -18.50 -24.20 -45.78
N LEU A 95 -17.24 -24.29 -45.38
CA LEU A 95 -16.42 -23.15 -45.01
C LEU A 95 -15.76 -22.63 -46.30
N GLN A 96 -16.32 -21.58 -46.89
CA GLN A 96 -15.85 -21.04 -48.18
C GLN A 96 -14.79 -19.95 -48.04
N ASP A 97 -14.61 -19.39 -46.84
CA ASP A 97 -13.57 -18.42 -46.51
C ASP A 97 -13.21 -18.56 -45.03
N TYR A 98 -11.95 -18.28 -44.69
CA TYR A 98 -11.39 -18.30 -43.33
C TYR A 98 -12.15 -17.34 -42.40
N ASN A 99 -13.31 -17.76 -41.90
CA ASN A 99 -13.87 -17.17 -40.69
C ASN A 99 -12.83 -17.44 -39.60
N SER A 100 -12.45 -16.44 -38.80
CA SER A 100 -11.10 -16.33 -38.22
C SER A 100 -10.62 -17.48 -37.33
N GLU A 101 -11.48 -18.45 -37.01
CA GLU A 101 -11.23 -19.55 -36.07
C GLU A 101 -11.83 -20.92 -36.48
N ASP A 102 -12.69 -20.97 -37.50
CA ASP A 102 -13.30 -22.20 -38.02
C ASP A 102 -12.71 -22.57 -39.38
N ILE A 103 -12.00 -23.70 -39.47
CA ILE A 103 -11.40 -24.21 -40.70
C ILE A 103 -11.53 -25.73 -40.83
N ILE A 104 -11.65 -26.18 -42.08
CA ILE A 104 -11.54 -27.58 -42.47
C ILE A 104 -10.61 -27.62 -43.68
N THR A 105 -9.45 -28.22 -43.53
CA THR A 105 -8.45 -28.45 -44.58
C THR A 105 -7.87 -29.86 -44.47
N ASP A 106 -7.08 -30.28 -45.45
CA ASP A 106 -6.41 -31.59 -45.43
C ASP A 106 -5.34 -31.73 -44.33
N GLU A 107 -4.94 -30.62 -43.69
CA GLU A 107 -3.92 -30.58 -42.65
C GLU A 107 -4.46 -30.19 -41.27
N ALA A 108 -5.58 -29.46 -41.21
CA ALA A 108 -6.09 -28.84 -40.00
C ALA A 108 -7.62 -28.80 -39.97
N ILE A 109 -8.19 -29.17 -38.83
CA ILE A 109 -9.60 -28.99 -38.50
C ILE A 109 -9.63 -28.16 -37.22
N SER A 110 -10.39 -27.06 -37.24
CA SER A 110 -10.68 -26.25 -36.06
C SER A 110 -12.13 -25.83 -36.16
N LEU A 111 -12.96 -26.26 -35.22
CA LEU A 111 -14.38 -25.96 -35.15
C LEU A 111 -14.66 -25.43 -33.73
N LEU A 112 -14.55 -24.11 -33.59
CA LEU A 112 -14.71 -23.35 -32.34
C LEU A 112 -16.05 -22.60 -32.28
N GLY A 113 -16.65 -22.29 -33.43
CA GLY A 113 -17.86 -21.47 -33.52
C GLY A 113 -19.17 -22.27 -33.64
N ASN A 114 -20.12 -21.71 -34.38
CA ASN A 114 -21.46 -22.27 -34.58
C ASN A 114 -21.47 -23.32 -35.72
N TRP A 115 -20.63 -24.36 -35.57
CA TRP A 115 -20.48 -25.40 -36.59
C TRP A 115 -21.56 -26.50 -36.50
N TYR A 116 -22.42 -26.45 -35.47
CA TYR A 116 -23.53 -27.37 -35.22
C TYR A 116 -24.75 -26.61 -34.64
N PRO A 117 -25.96 -27.20 -34.66
CA PRO A 117 -27.16 -26.60 -34.06
C PRO A 117 -27.03 -26.48 -32.54
N PHE A 118 -26.73 -25.30 -31.99
CA PHE A 118 -26.50 -25.15 -30.55
C PHE A 118 -27.77 -24.76 -29.78
N LEU A 119 -27.78 -25.00 -28.47
CA LEU A 119 -28.93 -24.79 -27.58
C LEU A 119 -28.77 -23.56 -26.69
N ASP A 120 -29.87 -22.97 -26.23
CA ASP A 120 -29.88 -21.98 -25.13
C ASP A 120 -29.69 -22.58 -23.73
N LYS A 121 -29.58 -23.92 -23.65
CA LYS A 121 -29.44 -24.68 -22.40
C LYS A 121 -28.26 -25.67 -22.47
N PRO A 122 -27.58 -25.94 -21.33
CA PRO A 122 -26.53 -26.94 -21.27
C PRO A 122 -27.05 -28.36 -21.54
N ALA A 123 -26.28 -29.16 -22.30
CA ALA A 123 -26.60 -30.55 -22.62
C ALA A 123 -25.40 -31.48 -22.39
N VAL A 124 -25.65 -32.77 -22.19
CA VAL A 124 -24.61 -33.80 -22.13
C VAL A 124 -24.33 -34.27 -23.56
N TYR A 125 -23.10 -34.12 -24.04
CA TYR A 125 -22.75 -34.37 -25.43
C TYR A 125 -22.03 -35.71 -25.64
N ARG A 126 -22.40 -36.37 -26.74
CA ARG A 126 -21.65 -37.45 -27.37
C ARG A 126 -21.33 -37.04 -28.80
N LEU A 127 -20.06 -36.86 -29.12
CA LEU A 127 -19.60 -36.47 -30.45
C LEU A 127 -18.95 -37.67 -31.14
N ARG A 128 -19.50 -38.08 -32.28
CA ARG A 128 -18.89 -39.03 -33.20
C ARG A 128 -18.45 -38.29 -34.47
N ALA A 129 -17.14 -38.22 -34.71
CA ALA A 129 -16.56 -37.53 -35.86
C ALA A 129 -15.81 -38.52 -36.76
N GLU A 130 -16.27 -38.66 -38.00
CA GLU A 130 -15.56 -39.35 -39.07
C GLU A 130 -14.69 -38.34 -39.82
N VAL A 131 -13.37 -38.55 -39.80
CA VAL A 131 -12.35 -37.67 -40.38
C VAL A 131 -11.40 -38.48 -41.29
N PRO A 132 -10.66 -37.84 -42.22
CA PRO A 132 -9.63 -38.54 -42.98
C PRO A 132 -8.60 -39.22 -42.06
N ASP A 133 -8.01 -40.33 -42.50
CA ASP A 133 -7.00 -41.01 -41.69
C ASP A 133 -5.77 -40.12 -41.42
N GLY A 134 -5.08 -40.38 -40.32
CA GLY A 134 -3.90 -39.63 -39.87
C GLY A 134 -4.19 -38.38 -39.04
N PHE A 135 -5.43 -37.90 -38.98
CA PHE A 135 -5.79 -36.81 -38.06
C PHE A 135 -5.75 -37.26 -36.60
N ILE A 136 -5.12 -36.45 -35.74
CA ILE A 136 -5.20 -36.54 -34.28
C ILE A 136 -6.21 -35.49 -33.81
N MET A 137 -7.30 -35.95 -33.20
CA MET A 137 -8.43 -35.10 -32.81
C MET A 137 -8.50 -34.89 -31.29
N VAL A 138 -8.97 -33.72 -30.89
CA VAL A 138 -9.29 -33.35 -29.52
C VAL A 138 -10.66 -32.65 -29.46
N SER A 139 -11.42 -32.96 -28.42
CA SER A 139 -12.70 -32.38 -28.07
C SER A 139 -12.90 -32.54 -26.55
N GLU A 140 -13.94 -31.92 -26.00
CA GLU A 140 -14.35 -32.15 -24.61
C GLU A 140 -14.68 -33.64 -24.40
N ALA A 141 -13.95 -34.32 -23.52
CA ALA A 141 -14.18 -35.73 -23.22
C ALA A 141 -13.52 -36.15 -21.90
N GLU A 142 -14.12 -37.12 -21.20
CA GLU A 142 -13.38 -37.88 -20.19
C GLU A 142 -12.68 -39.11 -20.80
N ASP A 143 -13.32 -39.72 -21.79
CA ASP A 143 -12.83 -40.88 -22.52
C ASP A 143 -13.20 -40.76 -24.00
N TRP A 144 -12.41 -41.39 -24.87
CA TRP A 144 -12.68 -41.40 -26.31
C TRP A 144 -12.20 -42.70 -26.96
N LYS A 145 -12.87 -43.08 -28.04
CA LYS A 145 -12.54 -44.26 -28.86
C LYS A 145 -12.18 -43.84 -30.27
N VAL A 146 -11.23 -44.56 -30.85
CA VAL A 146 -10.82 -44.38 -32.26
C VAL A 146 -10.98 -45.71 -32.98
N GLU A 147 -11.83 -45.73 -34.01
CA GLU A 147 -11.99 -46.86 -34.92
C GLU A 147 -11.36 -46.49 -36.26
N LYS A 148 -10.32 -47.24 -36.67
CA LYS A 148 -9.69 -47.07 -37.98
C LYS A 148 -10.50 -47.77 -39.06
N ARG A 149 -10.72 -47.08 -40.17
CA ARG A 149 -11.29 -47.58 -41.44
C ARG A 149 -10.27 -47.25 -42.55
N GLU A 150 -10.33 -47.91 -43.70
CA GLU A 150 -9.28 -47.86 -44.73
C GLU A 150 -8.69 -46.45 -44.97
N GLU A 151 -9.50 -45.47 -45.37
CA GLU A 151 -9.05 -44.09 -45.62
C GLU A 151 -9.54 -43.07 -44.56
N LYS A 152 -10.16 -43.55 -43.49
CA LYS A 152 -10.86 -42.70 -42.51
C LYS A 152 -10.69 -43.18 -41.09
N SER A 153 -10.68 -42.27 -40.14
CA SER A 153 -10.73 -42.57 -38.71
C SER A 153 -12.03 -42.04 -38.09
N VAL A 154 -12.67 -42.84 -37.25
CA VAL A 154 -13.88 -42.45 -36.51
C VAL A 154 -13.52 -42.24 -35.05
N TYR A 155 -13.63 -41.00 -34.59
CA TYR A 155 -13.49 -40.61 -33.20
C TYR A 155 -14.85 -40.59 -32.52
N SER A 156 -14.95 -41.15 -31.32
CA SER A 156 -16.13 -41.05 -30.45
C SER A 156 -15.70 -40.44 -29.12
N PHE A 157 -16.11 -39.20 -28.86
CA PHE A 157 -15.86 -38.45 -27.63
C PHE A 157 -17.09 -38.51 -26.72
N ASP A 158 -16.89 -38.98 -25.49
CA ASP A 158 -17.92 -39.05 -24.46
C ASP A 158 -17.59 -38.05 -23.34
N PHE A 159 -18.45 -37.05 -23.17
CA PHE A 159 -18.36 -36.10 -22.06
C PHE A 159 -19.62 -36.18 -21.19
N PRO A 160 -19.53 -36.77 -19.98
CA PRO A 160 -20.69 -37.10 -19.15
C PRO A 160 -21.25 -35.91 -18.36
N TYR A 161 -20.77 -34.69 -18.61
CA TYR A 161 -21.19 -33.47 -17.92
C TYR A 161 -21.86 -32.49 -18.89
N PRO A 162 -22.71 -31.58 -18.40
CA PRO A 162 -23.34 -30.57 -19.22
C PRO A 162 -22.30 -29.62 -19.81
N LEU A 163 -22.47 -29.27 -21.08
CA LEU A 163 -21.73 -28.23 -21.79
C LEU A 163 -22.69 -27.24 -22.41
N GLU A 164 -22.25 -25.99 -22.55
CA GLU A 164 -22.95 -25.01 -23.38
C GLU A 164 -22.56 -25.17 -24.86
N HIS A 165 -21.27 -25.41 -25.11
CA HIS A 165 -20.69 -25.52 -26.44
C HIS A 165 -19.75 -26.74 -26.54
N VAL A 166 -19.66 -27.33 -27.74
CA VAL A 166 -18.71 -28.40 -28.08
C VAL A 166 -17.77 -27.94 -29.17
N HIS A 167 -16.49 -28.26 -29.01
CA HIS A 167 -15.46 -27.89 -29.97
C HIS A 167 -14.78 -29.15 -30.54
N LEU A 168 -14.27 -29.05 -31.76
CA LEU A 168 -13.52 -30.14 -32.40
C LEU A 168 -12.29 -29.58 -33.10
N ILE A 169 -11.11 -30.01 -32.68
CA ILE A 169 -9.83 -29.54 -33.20
C ILE A 169 -8.96 -30.74 -33.55
N GLY A 170 -8.21 -30.67 -34.64
CA GLY A 170 -7.23 -31.71 -34.96
C GLY A 170 -6.31 -31.39 -36.13
N THR A 171 -5.18 -32.09 -36.16
CA THR A 171 -4.19 -32.04 -37.25
C THR A 171 -3.49 -33.38 -37.41
N LYS A 172 -2.84 -33.56 -38.55
CA LYS A 172 -1.94 -34.69 -38.82
C LYS A 172 -0.55 -34.53 -38.20
N SER A 173 -0.21 -33.33 -37.71
CA SER A 173 1.17 -32.94 -37.36
C SER A 173 1.46 -32.85 -35.86
N TRP A 174 0.53 -33.26 -35.01
CA TRP A 174 0.74 -33.24 -33.56
C TRP A 174 1.49 -34.47 -33.08
N ILE A 175 2.30 -34.27 -32.04
CA ILE A 175 2.86 -35.30 -31.19
C ILE A 175 2.18 -35.18 -29.84
N VAL A 176 1.64 -36.31 -29.37
CA VAL A 176 0.97 -36.40 -28.08
C VAL A 176 1.92 -36.99 -27.05
N LYS A 177 2.12 -36.28 -25.95
CA LYS A 177 2.73 -36.84 -24.73
C LYS A 177 1.73 -36.79 -23.60
N GLU A 178 1.88 -37.72 -22.67
CA GLU A 178 1.00 -37.81 -21.50
C GLU A 178 1.70 -38.26 -20.23
N LYS A 179 1.12 -37.88 -19.09
CA LYS A 179 1.51 -38.33 -17.76
C LYS A 179 0.26 -38.41 -16.88
N LEU A 180 0.21 -39.41 -16.01
CA LEU A 180 -0.87 -39.56 -15.04
C LEU A 180 -0.53 -38.84 -13.74
N TYR A 181 -1.46 -38.04 -13.22
CA TYR A 181 -1.37 -37.40 -11.91
C TYR A 181 -2.67 -37.61 -11.14
N ASN A 182 -2.64 -38.39 -10.04
CA ASN A 182 -3.81 -38.67 -9.18
C ASN A 182 -5.07 -39.13 -9.96
N GLY A 183 -4.89 -39.93 -11.01
CA GLY A 183 -5.99 -40.41 -11.86
C GLY A 183 -6.44 -39.43 -12.96
N ILE A 184 -5.78 -38.27 -13.08
CA ILE A 184 -5.98 -37.28 -14.15
C ILE A 184 -4.93 -37.49 -15.23
N LYS A 185 -5.35 -37.71 -16.48
CA LYS A 185 -4.44 -37.75 -17.64
C LYS A 185 -4.06 -36.32 -18.03
N ILE A 186 -2.80 -35.95 -17.86
CA ILE A 186 -2.26 -34.66 -18.29
C ILE A 186 -1.54 -34.84 -19.61
N GLN A 187 -1.97 -34.12 -20.64
CA GLN A 187 -1.52 -34.34 -22.00
C GLN A 187 -1.02 -33.04 -22.66
N THR A 188 -0.16 -33.18 -23.66
CA THR A 188 0.21 -32.10 -24.57
C THR A 188 0.04 -32.56 -26.00
N TYR A 189 -0.57 -31.72 -26.84
CA TYR A 189 -0.73 -31.94 -28.28
C TYR A 189 0.05 -30.84 -29.00
N PHE A 190 1.35 -31.07 -29.25
CA PHE A 190 2.26 -30.06 -29.79
C PHE A 190 2.68 -30.43 -31.20
N PHE A 191 2.97 -29.44 -32.04
CA PHE A 191 3.57 -29.73 -33.35
C PHE A 191 4.95 -30.37 -33.16
N GLU A 192 5.36 -31.19 -34.13
CA GLU A 192 6.66 -31.89 -34.13
C GLU A 192 7.84 -30.98 -33.73
N ARG A 193 7.86 -29.75 -34.26
CA ARG A 193 8.89 -28.72 -33.99
C ARG A 193 8.93 -28.19 -32.55
N ASP A 194 7.89 -28.46 -31.75
CA ASP A 194 7.70 -27.99 -30.37
C ASP A 194 7.61 -29.14 -29.36
N LYS A 195 7.77 -30.39 -29.80
CA LYS A 195 7.63 -31.61 -28.97
C LYS A 195 8.53 -31.62 -27.72
N ASP A 196 9.68 -30.95 -27.77
CA ASP A 196 10.63 -30.90 -26.66
C ASP A 196 10.14 -30.01 -25.51
N LEU A 197 9.10 -29.20 -25.73
CA LEU A 197 8.44 -28.41 -24.69
C LEU A 197 7.47 -29.25 -23.83
N ALA A 198 7.04 -30.42 -24.32
CA ALA A 198 5.94 -31.20 -23.76
C ALA A 198 6.12 -31.54 -22.27
N ASP A 199 7.26 -32.13 -21.88
CA ASP A 199 7.48 -32.57 -20.50
C ASP A 199 7.44 -31.38 -19.52
N ARG A 200 8.03 -30.25 -19.94
CA ARG A 200 8.00 -29.00 -19.17
C ARG A 200 6.59 -28.47 -18.98
N TYR A 201 5.75 -28.53 -20.02
CA TYR A 201 4.35 -28.12 -19.95
C TYR A 201 3.53 -29.06 -19.06
N ILE A 202 3.71 -30.38 -19.19
CA ILE A 202 3.05 -31.38 -18.35
C ILE A 202 3.39 -31.15 -16.86
N ASP A 203 4.68 -31.05 -16.52
CA ASP A 203 5.09 -30.88 -15.12
C ASP A 203 4.61 -29.53 -14.56
N THR A 204 4.61 -28.47 -15.39
CA THR A 204 4.07 -27.17 -15.00
C THR A 204 2.57 -27.23 -14.75
N THR A 205 1.82 -27.92 -15.61
CA THR A 205 0.38 -28.12 -15.46
C THR A 205 0.04 -28.90 -14.21
N ILE A 206 0.76 -30.01 -13.93
CA ILE A 206 0.58 -30.79 -12.70
C ILE A 206 0.81 -29.93 -11.46
N ARG A 207 1.86 -29.11 -11.45
CA ARG A 207 2.15 -28.19 -10.34
C ARG A 207 0.99 -27.22 -10.09
N TYR A 208 0.47 -26.56 -11.13
CA TYR A 208 -0.64 -25.63 -10.96
C TYR A 208 -1.94 -26.31 -10.57
N ILE A 209 -2.26 -27.48 -11.14
CA ILE A 209 -3.42 -28.27 -10.71
C ILE A 209 -3.30 -28.58 -9.22
N LYS A 210 -2.15 -29.06 -8.75
CA LYS A 210 -1.91 -29.34 -7.33
C LYS A 210 -2.12 -28.10 -6.45
N ASP A 211 -1.59 -26.95 -6.86
CA ASP A 211 -1.73 -25.69 -6.11
C ASP A 211 -3.20 -25.26 -6.00
N TYR A 212 -3.98 -25.40 -7.08
CA TYR A 212 -5.40 -25.07 -7.10
C TYR A 212 -6.26 -26.10 -6.37
N GLU A 213 -5.94 -27.38 -6.44
CA GLU A 213 -6.64 -28.43 -5.68
C GLU A 213 -6.57 -28.18 -4.17
N ASN A 214 -5.44 -27.70 -3.67
CA ASN A 214 -5.27 -27.37 -2.26
C ASN A 214 -6.11 -26.18 -1.79
N ARG A 215 -6.44 -25.24 -2.68
CA ARG A 215 -7.15 -23.99 -2.33
C ARG A 215 -8.65 -24.03 -2.65
N ILE A 216 -9.05 -24.78 -3.67
CA ILE A 216 -10.41 -24.77 -4.23
C ILE A 216 -11.08 -26.14 -4.06
N GLY A 217 -10.33 -27.22 -4.27
CA GLY A 217 -10.85 -28.58 -4.26
C GLY A 217 -10.47 -29.36 -5.52
N ARG A 218 -10.76 -30.66 -5.52
CA ARG A 218 -10.29 -31.62 -6.53
C ARG A 218 -10.59 -31.17 -7.97
N PHE A 219 -9.67 -31.46 -8.89
CA PHE A 219 -9.84 -31.13 -10.30
C PHE A 219 -11.16 -31.71 -10.87
N PRO A 220 -11.91 -30.97 -11.70
CA PRO A 220 -13.26 -31.38 -12.09
C PRO A 220 -13.35 -32.59 -13.03
N TYR A 221 -12.28 -32.95 -13.73
CA TYR A 221 -12.29 -33.91 -14.84
C TYR A 221 -11.24 -35.01 -14.70
N LYS A 222 -11.36 -36.09 -15.48
CA LYS A 222 -10.32 -37.15 -15.58
C LYS A 222 -9.16 -36.85 -16.53
N ARG A 223 -9.21 -35.75 -17.28
CA ARG A 223 -8.11 -35.33 -18.16
C ARG A 223 -8.00 -33.82 -18.31
N PHE A 224 -6.80 -33.36 -18.60
CA PHE A 224 -6.52 -32.01 -19.06
C PHE A 224 -5.42 -32.00 -20.10
N ALA A 225 -5.66 -31.36 -21.25
CA ALA A 225 -4.70 -31.25 -22.33
C ALA A 225 -4.28 -29.81 -22.62
N VAL A 226 -2.99 -29.58 -22.82
CA VAL A 226 -2.49 -28.34 -23.43
C VAL A 226 -2.30 -28.59 -24.92
N VAL A 227 -3.09 -27.91 -25.73
CA VAL A 227 -3.18 -28.15 -27.16
C VAL A 227 -2.60 -26.93 -27.89
N GLU A 228 -1.58 -27.16 -28.71
CA GLU A 228 -0.98 -26.12 -29.52
C GLU A 228 -1.86 -25.83 -30.74
N ASN A 229 -2.31 -24.58 -30.86
CA ASN A 229 -3.28 -24.18 -31.87
C ASN A 229 -2.62 -23.45 -33.05
N PHE A 230 -3.17 -23.62 -34.25
CA PHE A 230 -2.75 -22.93 -35.48
C PHE A 230 -3.02 -21.41 -35.39
N PHE A 231 -4.10 -21.04 -34.71
CA PHE A 231 -4.51 -19.66 -34.52
C PHE A 231 -3.87 -19.03 -33.28
N PRO A 232 -3.67 -17.70 -33.25
CA PRO A 232 -3.13 -17.01 -32.09
C PRO A 232 -4.19 -16.88 -30.97
N THR A 233 -4.57 -18.01 -30.37
CA THR A 233 -5.61 -18.10 -29.33
C THR A 233 -5.03 -18.35 -27.94
N GLY A 234 -5.85 -18.07 -26.94
CA GLY A 234 -5.68 -18.47 -25.54
C GLY A 234 -7.08 -18.72 -24.99
N TYR A 235 -7.56 -19.95 -25.11
CA TYR A 235 -8.90 -20.35 -24.70
C TYR A 235 -8.84 -21.58 -23.81
N SER A 236 -9.68 -21.59 -22.79
CA SER A 236 -9.88 -22.75 -21.94
C SER A 236 -11.24 -23.35 -22.22
N MET A 237 -11.23 -24.63 -22.60
CA MET A 237 -12.40 -25.48 -22.75
C MET A 237 -12.43 -26.49 -21.60
N PRO A 238 -13.58 -27.07 -21.26
CA PRO A 238 -13.60 -28.23 -20.37
C PRO A 238 -12.64 -29.31 -20.89
N THR A 239 -11.71 -29.75 -20.04
CA THR A 239 -10.69 -30.79 -20.32
C THR A 239 -9.51 -30.40 -21.22
N PHE A 240 -9.44 -29.21 -21.80
CA PHE A 240 -8.26 -28.78 -22.56
C PHE A 240 -8.15 -27.25 -22.73
N THR A 241 -6.96 -26.78 -23.08
CA THR A 241 -6.74 -25.37 -23.45
C THR A 241 -6.02 -25.26 -24.79
N LEU A 242 -6.39 -24.26 -25.58
CA LEU A 242 -5.74 -23.92 -26.84
C LEU A 242 -4.73 -22.78 -26.63
N ILE A 243 -3.47 -23.04 -26.91
CA ILE A 243 -2.39 -22.03 -26.87
C ILE A 243 -1.82 -21.86 -28.27
N GLY A 244 -1.85 -20.65 -28.81
CA GLY A 244 -1.35 -20.39 -30.16
C GLY A 244 0.13 -20.73 -30.35
N GLU A 245 0.44 -21.36 -31.47
CA GLU A 245 1.78 -21.78 -31.90
C GLU A 245 2.84 -20.69 -31.70
N ARG A 246 2.52 -19.46 -32.11
CA ARG A 246 3.49 -18.35 -32.09
C ARG A 246 3.95 -17.97 -30.70
N ILE A 247 3.17 -18.32 -29.66
CA ILE A 247 3.47 -17.90 -28.29
C ILE A 247 3.91 -19.03 -27.36
N ILE A 248 3.63 -20.29 -27.69
CA ILE A 248 3.90 -21.44 -26.82
C ILE A 248 5.37 -21.57 -26.41
N ARG A 249 6.30 -21.11 -27.25
CA ARG A 249 7.74 -21.10 -26.96
C ARG A 249 8.17 -20.05 -25.95
N PHE A 250 7.34 -19.04 -25.67
CA PHE A 250 7.76 -17.94 -24.83
C PHE A 250 7.63 -18.28 -23.33
N PRO A 251 8.67 -18.01 -22.52
CA PRO A 251 8.68 -18.35 -21.09
C PRO A 251 7.53 -17.74 -20.28
N PHE A 252 6.94 -16.62 -20.74
CA PHE A 252 5.82 -16.00 -20.03
C PHE A 252 4.57 -16.87 -20.02
N VAL A 253 4.35 -17.71 -21.04
CA VAL A 253 3.15 -18.57 -21.13
C VAL A 253 3.05 -19.47 -19.91
N LEU A 254 4.16 -20.11 -19.52
CA LEU A 254 4.22 -20.98 -18.35
C LEU A 254 4.05 -20.25 -17.01
N LYS A 255 4.21 -18.92 -16.97
CA LYS A 255 4.12 -18.12 -15.74
C LYS A 255 2.82 -17.33 -15.60
N SER A 256 2.16 -16.99 -16.70
CA SER A 256 0.93 -16.18 -16.70
C SER A 256 -0.23 -16.89 -17.40
N SER A 257 -0.11 -17.19 -18.70
CA SER A 257 -1.24 -17.68 -19.49
C SER A 257 -1.66 -19.09 -19.09
N LEU A 258 -0.72 -20.03 -19.00
CA LEU A 258 -1.04 -21.42 -18.66
C LEU A 258 -1.75 -21.57 -17.28
N PRO A 259 -1.28 -20.98 -16.17
CA PRO A 259 -2.03 -21.08 -14.91
C PRO A 259 -3.42 -20.43 -14.99
N HIS A 260 -3.59 -19.37 -15.77
CA HIS A 260 -4.89 -18.75 -16.03
C HIS A 260 -5.86 -19.73 -16.71
N GLU A 261 -5.44 -20.36 -17.80
CA GLU A 261 -6.26 -21.32 -18.54
C GLU A 261 -6.53 -22.59 -17.72
N ILE A 262 -5.57 -23.08 -16.94
CA ILE A 262 -5.79 -24.22 -16.03
C ILE A 262 -6.84 -23.86 -14.98
N LEU A 263 -6.81 -22.65 -14.44
CA LEU A 263 -7.75 -22.25 -13.39
C LEU A 263 -9.19 -22.15 -13.91
N HIS A 264 -9.36 -21.81 -15.19
CA HIS A 264 -10.68 -21.82 -15.82
C HIS A 264 -11.39 -23.16 -15.75
N GLN A 265 -10.65 -24.27 -15.58
CA GLN A 265 -11.23 -25.59 -15.36
C GLN A 265 -12.18 -25.61 -14.15
N TRP A 266 -11.89 -24.85 -13.08
CA TRP A 266 -12.79 -24.66 -11.94
C TRP A 266 -13.82 -23.55 -12.20
N PHE A 267 -13.40 -22.41 -12.76
CA PHE A 267 -14.25 -21.23 -12.93
C PHE A 267 -14.33 -20.80 -14.40
N GLY A 268 -15.48 -21.00 -15.03
CA GLY A 268 -15.71 -20.76 -16.46
C GLY A 268 -15.95 -22.06 -17.23
N CYS A 269 -15.26 -23.15 -16.87
CA CYS A 269 -15.42 -24.45 -17.54
C CYS A 269 -16.18 -25.49 -16.70
N SER A 270 -16.29 -25.35 -15.37
CA SER A 270 -17.14 -26.23 -14.55
C SER A 270 -18.16 -25.45 -13.73
N VAL A 271 -17.75 -24.39 -13.01
CA VAL A 271 -18.71 -23.37 -12.57
C VAL A 271 -18.90 -22.40 -13.72
N TYR A 272 -20.05 -22.47 -14.38
CA TYR A 272 -20.36 -21.62 -15.52
C TYR A 272 -20.73 -20.20 -15.07
N VAL A 273 -20.50 -19.24 -15.94
CA VAL A 273 -20.83 -17.84 -15.70
C VAL A 273 -22.27 -17.58 -16.16
N ASP A 274 -23.09 -16.95 -15.32
CA ASP A 274 -24.31 -16.31 -15.82
C ASP A 274 -23.97 -14.98 -16.49
N TYR A 275 -23.67 -15.06 -17.79
CA TYR A 275 -23.31 -13.89 -18.59
C TYR A 275 -24.36 -12.78 -18.57
N ASN A 276 -25.63 -13.05 -18.28
CA ASN A 276 -26.66 -11.99 -18.18
C ASN A 276 -26.38 -11.02 -17.02
N THR A 277 -25.70 -11.51 -15.98
CA THR A 277 -25.37 -10.72 -14.79
C THR A 277 -23.91 -10.26 -14.78
N GLY A 278 -23.10 -10.63 -15.76
CA GLY A 278 -21.72 -10.19 -15.91
C GLY A 278 -20.68 -11.29 -15.70
N ASN A 279 -19.57 -11.20 -16.44
CA ASN A 279 -18.50 -12.18 -16.40
C ASN A 279 -17.52 -11.94 -15.24
N TRP A 280 -17.76 -12.63 -14.14
CA TRP A 280 -16.91 -12.60 -12.94
C TRP A 280 -15.65 -13.48 -13.06
N ALA A 281 -15.69 -14.52 -13.90
CA ALA A 281 -14.65 -15.54 -13.95
C ALA A 281 -13.30 -14.98 -14.41
N GLU A 282 -13.26 -14.15 -15.45
CA GLU A 282 -12.01 -13.56 -15.98
C GLU A 282 -11.22 -12.79 -14.92
N GLY A 283 -11.92 -12.03 -14.08
CA GLY A 283 -11.29 -11.28 -13.00
C GLY A 283 -10.84 -12.17 -11.85
N LEU A 284 -11.63 -13.20 -11.51
CA LEU A 284 -11.27 -14.16 -10.48
C LEU A 284 -10.05 -14.99 -10.90
N THR A 285 -10.01 -15.45 -12.15
CA THR A 285 -8.86 -16.17 -12.70
C THR A 285 -7.64 -15.26 -12.72
N THR A 286 -7.75 -14.04 -13.26
CA THR A 286 -6.66 -13.04 -13.21
C THR A 286 -6.13 -12.82 -11.79
N TYR A 287 -7.00 -12.77 -10.79
CA TYR A 287 -6.62 -12.61 -9.39
C TYR A 287 -5.80 -13.79 -8.87
N LEU A 288 -6.29 -15.01 -9.11
CA LEU A 288 -5.72 -16.26 -8.59
C LEU A 288 -4.58 -16.83 -9.44
N SER A 289 -4.35 -16.33 -10.66
CA SER A 289 -3.21 -16.67 -11.52
C SER A 289 -2.27 -15.48 -11.70
N ASP A 290 -2.59 -14.56 -12.62
CA ASP A 290 -1.69 -13.54 -13.15
C ASP A 290 -1.15 -12.63 -12.05
N TYR A 291 -2.04 -12.19 -11.17
CA TYR A 291 -1.69 -11.37 -10.02
C TYR A 291 -1.01 -12.20 -8.93
N TYR A 292 -1.56 -13.36 -8.57
CA TYR A 292 -1.05 -14.20 -7.47
C TYR A 292 0.40 -14.65 -7.71
N TYR A 293 0.74 -15.04 -8.94
CA TYR A 293 2.08 -15.48 -9.35
C TYR A 293 2.96 -14.33 -9.89
N SER A 294 2.50 -13.08 -9.86
CA SER A 294 3.34 -11.94 -10.25
C SER A 294 4.48 -11.71 -9.25
N GLU A 295 5.66 -11.37 -9.78
CA GLU A 295 6.87 -11.12 -8.98
C GLU A 295 6.73 -9.84 -8.11
N ASP A 296 6.05 -8.81 -8.63
CA ASP A 296 5.81 -7.55 -7.93
C ASP A 296 4.31 -7.22 -7.92
N LYS A 297 3.64 -7.68 -6.86
CA LYS A 297 2.19 -7.50 -6.64
C LYS A 297 1.80 -6.02 -6.50
N LYS A 298 2.66 -5.21 -5.86
CA LYS A 298 2.41 -3.77 -5.70
C LYS A 298 2.39 -3.08 -7.05
N MET A 299 3.40 -3.34 -7.88
CA MET A 299 3.48 -2.77 -9.21
C MET A 299 2.40 -3.34 -10.14
N TYR A 300 1.97 -4.60 -9.95
CA TYR A 300 0.84 -5.17 -10.68
C TYR A 300 -0.46 -4.40 -10.39
N ARG A 301 -0.79 -4.14 -9.11
CA ARG A 301 -1.95 -3.33 -8.72
C ARG A 301 -1.86 -1.90 -9.25
N LYS A 302 -0.71 -1.24 -9.09
CA LYS A 302 -0.46 0.11 -9.66
C LYS A 302 -0.72 0.13 -11.17
N ASN A 303 -0.16 -0.82 -11.91
CA ASN A 303 -0.35 -0.91 -13.35
C ASN A 303 -1.80 -1.20 -13.76
N THR A 304 -2.52 -1.97 -12.95
CA THR A 304 -3.95 -2.22 -13.15
C THR A 304 -4.75 -0.93 -13.06
N VAL A 305 -4.50 -0.12 -12.02
CA VAL A 305 -5.13 1.19 -11.84
C VAL A 305 -4.72 2.15 -12.96
N LEU A 306 -3.44 2.23 -13.33
CA LEU A 306 -2.97 3.10 -14.43
C LEU A 306 -3.62 2.73 -15.77
N LYS A 307 -3.75 1.43 -16.06
CA LYS A 307 -4.43 0.93 -17.26
C LYS A 307 -5.90 1.32 -17.27
N TYR A 308 -6.57 1.24 -16.12
CA TYR A 308 -7.94 1.72 -15.97
C TYR A 308 -8.05 3.24 -16.18
N ILE A 309 -7.16 4.04 -15.59
CA ILE A 309 -7.16 5.51 -15.79
C ILE A 309 -6.93 5.86 -17.26
N ALA A 310 -6.05 5.14 -17.96
CA ALA A 310 -5.75 5.39 -19.36
C ALA A 310 -6.90 4.99 -20.30
N TYR A 311 -7.45 3.79 -20.17
CA TYR A 311 -8.42 3.22 -21.12
C TYR A 311 -9.88 3.22 -20.64
N GLY A 312 -10.12 3.30 -19.34
CA GLY A 312 -11.43 3.21 -18.71
C GLY A 312 -12.27 4.49 -18.76
N LYS A 313 -11.95 5.44 -19.65
CA LYS A 313 -12.82 6.60 -19.86
C LYS A 313 -14.22 6.14 -20.30
N ASN A 314 -15.26 6.77 -19.77
CA ASN A 314 -16.68 6.40 -19.99
C ASN A 314 -16.97 4.94 -19.63
N ASP A 315 -16.52 4.47 -18.46
CA ASP A 315 -16.64 3.07 -18.02
C ASP A 315 -18.11 2.59 -17.85
N TYR A 316 -18.24 1.30 -17.55
CA TYR A 316 -19.51 0.63 -17.31
C TYR A 316 -19.43 -0.30 -16.07
N PRO A 317 -20.56 -0.63 -15.43
CA PRO A 317 -20.64 -1.58 -14.31
C PRO A 317 -20.09 -2.96 -14.67
N LEU A 318 -19.55 -3.69 -13.70
CA LEU A 318 -19.07 -5.06 -13.95
C LEU A 318 -20.21 -6.03 -14.33
N GLU A 319 -21.44 -5.73 -13.93
CA GLU A 319 -22.61 -6.52 -14.35
C GLU A 319 -22.91 -6.44 -15.86
N ASP A 320 -22.34 -5.46 -16.57
CA ASP A 320 -22.43 -5.30 -18.03
C ASP A 320 -21.25 -5.93 -18.78
N PHE A 321 -20.20 -6.36 -18.08
CA PHE A 321 -19.05 -7.00 -18.72
C PHE A 321 -19.41 -8.41 -19.22
N ARG A 322 -19.15 -8.72 -20.50
CA ARG A 322 -19.40 -10.04 -21.10
C ARG A 322 -18.10 -10.73 -21.49
N SER A 323 -17.30 -10.03 -22.29
CA SER A 323 -16.02 -10.50 -22.78
C SER A 323 -15.14 -9.31 -23.16
N LYS A 324 -13.85 -9.60 -23.41
CA LYS A 324 -12.90 -8.61 -23.89
C LYS A 324 -13.11 -8.31 -25.37
N THR A 325 -13.41 -7.06 -25.69
CA THR A 325 -13.52 -6.57 -27.08
C THR A 325 -12.45 -5.54 -27.44
N ASP A 326 -11.84 -4.91 -26.44
CA ASP A 326 -10.88 -3.83 -26.60
C ASP A 326 -10.04 -3.63 -25.30
N LYS A 327 -9.25 -2.55 -25.24
CA LYS A 327 -8.45 -2.21 -24.05
C LYS A 327 -9.27 -1.68 -22.88
N LYS A 328 -10.45 -1.12 -23.13
CA LYS A 328 -11.35 -0.60 -22.10
C LYS A 328 -12.02 -1.76 -21.36
N SER A 329 -12.64 -2.68 -22.08
CA SER A 329 -13.20 -3.92 -21.56
C SER A 329 -12.15 -4.78 -20.85
N GLU A 330 -10.91 -4.84 -21.37
CA GLU A 330 -9.81 -5.50 -20.66
C GLU A 330 -9.48 -4.82 -19.31
N ALA A 331 -9.42 -3.49 -19.26
CA ALA A 331 -9.12 -2.76 -18.02
C ALA A 331 -10.24 -2.89 -16.97
N ILE A 332 -11.49 -2.98 -17.43
CA ILE A 332 -12.68 -3.13 -16.57
C ILE A 332 -12.84 -4.60 -16.16
N GLY A 333 -13.14 -5.49 -17.11
CA GLY A 333 -13.52 -6.87 -16.84
C GLY A 333 -12.44 -7.74 -16.21
N TYR A 334 -11.17 -7.48 -16.52
CA TYR A 334 -10.04 -8.20 -15.90
C TYR A 334 -9.47 -7.37 -14.75
N GLY A 335 -9.11 -6.12 -15.02
CA GLY A 335 -8.39 -5.26 -14.07
C GLY A 335 -9.23 -4.86 -12.85
N LYS A 336 -10.36 -4.19 -13.06
CA LYS A 336 -11.27 -3.78 -11.95
C LYS A 336 -11.77 -5.01 -11.22
N THR A 337 -12.23 -6.05 -11.92
CA THR A 337 -12.73 -7.28 -11.30
C THR A 337 -11.66 -8.00 -10.45
N MET A 338 -10.41 -8.10 -10.91
CA MET A 338 -9.30 -8.63 -10.11
C MET A 338 -9.13 -7.83 -8.81
N MET A 339 -9.15 -6.49 -8.90
CA MET A 339 -9.03 -5.64 -7.72
C MET A 339 -10.24 -5.77 -6.78
N VAL A 340 -11.44 -6.06 -7.30
CA VAL A 340 -12.62 -6.38 -6.49
C VAL A 340 -12.39 -7.65 -5.67
N PHE A 341 -11.91 -8.75 -6.27
CA PHE A 341 -11.60 -9.96 -5.52
C PHE A 341 -10.45 -9.78 -4.53
N TYR A 342 -9.41 -9.02 -4.90
CA TYR A 342 -8.35 -8.64 -3.96
C TYR A 342 -8.89 -7.88 -2.74
N MET A 343 -9.71 -6.84 -2.97
CA MET A 343 -10.30 -6.07 -1.88
C MET A 343 -11.27 -6.92 -1.04
N LEU A 344 -11.98 -7.86 -1.66
CA LEU A 344 -12.85 -8.80 -0.95
C LEU A 344 -12.02 -9.69 0.00
N GLU A 345 -10.92 -10.29 -0.47
CA GLU A 345 -10.00 -11.07 0.37
C GLU A 345 -9.43 -10.22 1.54
N GLU A 346 -9.05 -8.97 1.29
CA GLU A 346 -8.56 -8.06 2.34
C GLU A 346 -9.63 -7.68 3.40
N ILE A 347 -10.91 -7.79 3.04
CA ILE A 347 -12.04 -7.48 3.93
C ILE A 347 -12.43 -8.71 4.75
N ILE A 348 -12.58 -9.88 4.11
CA ILE A 348 -13.08 -11.09 4.76
C ILE A 348 -11.96 -11.96 5.35
N GLY A 349 -10.71 -11.73 4.93
CA GLY A 349 -9.54 -12.52 5.31
C GLY A 349 -9.30 -13.70 4.37
N LYS A 350 -8.03 -14.09 4.23
CA LYS A 350 -7.60 -15.17 3.32
C LYS A 350 -8.30 -16.50 3.59
N GLU A 351 -8.47 -16.88 4.86
CA GLU A 351 -9.09 -18.16 5.23
C GLU A 351 -10.54 -18.25 4.76
N GLU A 352 -11.33 -17.21 5.02
CA GLU A 352 -12.72 -17.13 4.58
C GLU A 352 -12.82 -17.02 3.05
N PHE A 353 -11.85 -16.37 2.41
CA PHE A 353 -11.78 -16.32 0.95
C PHE A 353 -11.50 -17.69 0.33
N ASP A 354 -10.55 -18.47 0.85
CA ASP A 354 -10.28 -19.84 0.35
C ASP A 354 -11.50 -20.76 0.59
N LYS A 355 -12.23 -20.61 1.73
CA LYS A 355 -13.53 -21.28 1.96
C LYS A 355 -14.57 -20.87 0.91
N PHE A 356 -14.63 -19.58 0.55
CA PHE A 356 -15.51 -19.07 -0.50
C PHE A 356 -15.26 -19.74 -1.84
N LEU A 357 -14.00 -19.84 -2.27
CA LEU A 357 -13.65 -20.52 -3.51
C LEU A 357 -14.10 -21.97 -3.51
N SER A 358 -13.84 -22.67 -2.40
CA SER A 358 -14.20 -24.07 -2.23
C SER A 358 -15.71 -24.30 -2.24
N LEU A 359 -16.46 -23.44 -1.56
CA LEU A 359 -17.92 -23.54 -1.46
C LEU A 359 -18.61 -23.18 -2.78
N LEU A 360 -18.18 -22.08 -3.42
CA LEU A 360 -18.66 -21.70 -4.75
C LEU A 360 -18.42 -22.82 -5.76
N TYR A 361 -17.21 -23.39 -5.77
CA TYR A 361 -16.89 -24.52 -6.64
C TYR A 361 -17.78 -25.74 -6.35
N ARG A 362 -17.90 -26.15 -5.10
CA ARG A 362 -18.67 -27.34 -4.70
C ARG A 362 -20.16 -27.21 -5.06
N ASP A 363 -20.76 -26.08 -4.75
CA ASP A 363 -22.22 -25.90 -4.83
C ASP A 363 -22.70 -25.58 -6.26
N PHE A 364 -21.82 -24.99 -7.09
CA PHE A 364 -22.13 -24.61 -8.47
C PHE A 364 -21.39 -25.44 -9.54
N LYS A 365 -20.74 -26.54 -9.15
CA LYS A 365 -20.10 -27.44 -10.12
C LYS A 365 -21.12 -27.92 -11.17
N PHE A 366 -20.82 -27.63 -12.44
CA PHE A 366 -21.66 -27.86 -13.62
C PHE A 366 -22.98 -27.07 -13.64
N ARG A 367 -23.00 -25.90 -12.99
CA ARG A 367 -24.13 -24.97 -12.94
C ARG A 367 -23.65 -23.54 -13.18
N LYS A 368 -24.57 -22.65 -13.53
CA LYS A 368 -24.28 -21.21 -13.67
C LYS A 368 -24.28 -20.54 -12.30
N ALA A 369 -23.31 -19.64 -12.08
CA ALA A 369 -23.29 -18.73 -10.94
C ALA A 369 -23.29 -17.28 -11.43
N SER A 370 -24.06 -16.43 -10.75
CA SER A 370 -24.13 -14.99 -10.94
C SER A 370 -23.29 -14.24 -9.88
N TRP A 371 -23.15 -12.93 -10.02
CA TRP A 371 -22.59 -12.10 -8.94
C TRP A 371 -23.42 -12.17 -7.65
N GLU A 372 -24.73 -12.40 -7.76
CA GLU A 372 -25.63 -12.51 -6.62
C GLU A 372 -25.41 -13.82 -5.84
N ASP A 373 -25.14 -14.90 -6.56
CA ASP A 373 -24.73 -16.17 -5.96
C ASP A 373 -23.41 -16.04 -5.22
N ILE A 374 -22.42 -15.39 -5.84
CA ILE A 374 -21.12 -15.09 -5.20
C ILE A 374 -21.32 -14.32 -3.89
N ARG A 375 -22.14 -13.26 -3.91
CA ARG A 375 -22.50 -12.49 -2.71
C ARG A 375 -23.13 -13.37 -1.65
N THR A 376 -24.06 -14.25 -2.04
CA THR A 376 -24.76 -15.16 -1.13
C THR A 376 -23.81 -16.15 -0.46
N VAL A 377 -22.88 -16.74 -1.21
CA VAL A 377 -21.84 -17.64 -0.68
C VAL A 377 -20.93 -16.89 0.31
N VAL A 378 -20.48 -15.68 -0.04
CA VAL A 378 -19.66 -14.85 0.86
C VAL A 378 -20.39 -14.51 2.16
N ASN A 379 -21.65 -14.10 2.08
CA ASN A 379 -22.47 -13.79 3.25
C ASN A 379 -22.68 -15.02 4.14
N HIS A 380 -22.92 -16.18 3.53
CA HIS A 380 -23.07 -17.45 4.25
C HIS A 380 -21.82 -17.81 5.05
N ILE A 381 -20.64 -17.70 4.44
CA ILE A 381 -19.35 -18.05 5.07
C ILE A 381 -19.00 -17.09 6.19
N THR A 382 -19.14 -15.79 5.93
CA THR A 382 -18.71 -14.76 6.87
C THR A 382 -19.71 -14.47 7.98
N GLY A 383 -20.97 -14.92 7.84
CA GLY A 383 -22.07 -14.58 8.74
C GLY A 383 -22.42 -13.08 8.76
N LYS A 384 -21.97 -12.30 7.77
CA LYS A 384 -22.13 -10.84 7.71
C LYS A 384 -22.71 -10.40 6.37
N ASP A 385 -23.44 -9.29 6.38
CA ASP A 385 -23.98 -8.71 5.16
C ASP A 385 -22.93 -7.89 4.38
N HIS A 386 -22.51 -8.41 3.23
CA HIS A 386 -21.61 -7.76 2.28
C HIS A 386 -22.34 -7.11 1.09
N THR A 387 -23.67 -6.94 1.14
CA THR A 387 -24.44 -6.32 0.03
C THR A 387 -23.89 -4.97 -0.39
N TRP A 388 -23.50 -4.15 0.58
CA TRP A 388 -22.87 -2.85 0.31
C TRP A 388 -21.64 -2.95 -0.62
N PHE A 389 -20.86 -4.03 -0.53
CA PHE A 389 -19.62 -4.21 -1.30
C PHE A 389 -19.93 -4.49 -2.77
N PHE A 390 -20.86 -5.42 -3.03
CA PHE A 390 -21.26 -5.79 -4.38
C PHE A 390 -22.04 -4.67 -5.06
N GLU A 391 -22.96 -4.01 -4.36
CA GLU A 391 -23.64 -2.81 -4.85
C GLU A 391 -22.64 -1.72 -5.24
N GLN A 392 -21.60 -1.52 -4.43
CA GLN A 392 -20.59 -0.49 -4.67
C GLN A 392 -19.67 -0.82 -5.84
N TRP A 393 -19.18 -2.05 -5.96
CA TRP A 393 -18.11 -2.38 -6.90
C TRP A 393 -18.56 -3.04 -8.19
N ILE A 394 -19.69 -3.75 -8.16
CA ILE A 394 -20.23 -4.44 -9.34
C ILE A 394 -21.16 -3.51 -10.12
N LYS A 395 -22.08 -2.82 -9.42
CA LYS A 395 -23.14 -2.03 -10.07
C LYS A 395 -22.77 -0.57 -10.35
N ARG A 396 -21.81 0.02 -9.63
CA ARG A 396 -21.39 1.42 -9.86
C ARG A 396 -20.30 1.53 -10.93
N LYS A 397 -20.43 2.61 -11.71
CA LYS A 397 -19.40 3.14 -12.61
C LYS A 397 -18.37 3.98 -11.83
N GLY A 398 -17.17 4.04 -12.36
CA GLY A 398 -16.04 4.81 -11.88
C GLY A 398 -15.27 4.13 -10.75
N ILE A 399 -14.37 4.92 -10.17
CA ILE A 399 -13.55 4.62 -9.00
C ILE A 399 -13.56 5.84 -8.06
N PRO A 400 -13.38 5.67 -6.74
CA PRO A 400 -13.32 6.79 -5.80
C PRO A 400 -12.13 7.71 -6.09
N ARG A 401 -12.38 9.02 -6.13
CA ARG A 401 -11.34 10.07 -6.11
C ARG A 401 -11.24 10.64 -4.70
N LEU A 402 -10.03 10.65 -4.16
CA LEU A 402 -9.75 11.07 -2.78
C LEU A 402 -8.90 12.34 -2.80
N LYS A 403 -9.19 13.27 -1.89
CA LYS A 403 -8.29 14.38 -1.53
C LYS A 403 -7.94 14.25 -0.07
N VAL A 404 -6.67 14.41 0.27
CA VAL A 404 -6.19 14.23 1.64
C VAL A 404 -5.39 15.44 2.09
N SER A 405 -5.60 15.85 3.35
CA SER A 405 -4.84 16.93 3.97
C SER A 405 -4.57 16.67 5.44
N VAL A 406 -3.39 17.04 5.91
CA VAL A 406 -3.08 17.10 7.35
C VAL A 406 -3.74 18.35 7.92
N LYS A 407 -4.52 18.19 8.99
CA LYS A 407 -5.21 19.29 9.68
C LYS A 407 -4.47 19.75 10.93
N ASP A 408 -3.88 18.82 11.64
CA ASP A 408 -3.16 19.09 12.89
C ASP A 408 -2.14 17.97 13.16
N HIS A 409 -1.07 18.31 13.88
CA HIS A 409 -0.18 17.32 14.47
C HIS A 409 0.40 17.86 15.79
N SER A 410 0.41 17.04 16.83
CA SER A 410 0.88 17.43 18.16
C SER A 410 1.45 16.25 18.94
N LEU A 411 2.38 16.50 19.86
CA LEU A 411 2.80 15.49 20.85
C LEU A 411 1.90 15.64 22.09
N LYS A 412 1.23 14.55 22.48
CA LYS A 412 0.43 14.43 23.70
C LYS A 412 1.02 13.35 24.61
N GLU A 413 0.34 13.06 25.72
CA GLU A 413 0.80 12.10 26.73
C GLU A 413 1.01 10.68 26.17
N ASP A 414 0.16 10.25 25.25
CA ASP A 414 0.11 8.90 24.66
C ASP A 414 0.80 8.78 23.29
N GLY A 415 1.50 9.84 22.84
CA GLY A 415 2.31 9.81 21.64
C GLY A 415 2.08 11.00 20.70
N PHE A 416 2.52 10.86 19.45
CA PHE A 416 2.32 11.87 18.42
C PHE A 416 0.97 11.63 17.72
N HIS A 417 0.10 12.63 17.78
CA HIS A 417 -1.21 12.63 17.15
C HIS A 417 -1.12 13.35 15.81
N ILE A 418 -1.65 12.73 14.76
CA ILE A 418 -1.76 13.31 13.42
C ILE A 418 -3.22 13.27 13.03
N LYS A 419 -3.83 14.44 12.81
CA LYS A 419 -5.20 14.56 12.35
C LYS A 419 -5.22 14.74 10.84
N ILE A 420 -5.87 13.82 10.13
CA ILE A 420 -5.97 13.82 8.67
C ILE A 420 -7.43 13.90 8.25
N GLU A 421 -7.72 14.75 7.28
CA GLU A 421 -9.02 14.81 6.61
C GLU A 421 -8.93 14.12 5.25
N ILE A 422 -9.83 13.17 5.01
CA ILE A 422 -10.00 12.50 3.72
C ILE A 422 -11.36 12.89 3.15
N GLN A 423 -11.33 13.55 2.00
CA GLN A 423 -12.50 13.93 1.24
C GLN A 423 -12.67 13.00 0.03
N GLN A 424 -13.88 12.48 -0.15
CA GLN A 424 -14.27 11.69 -1.31
C GLN A 424 -15.18 12.53 -2.22
N GLU A 425 -15.00 12.46 -3.53
CA GLU A 425 -15.93 13.12 -4.47
C GLU A 425 -17.35 12.55 -4.32
N LYS A 426 -17.44 11.21 -4.31
CA LYS A 426 -18.64 10.43 -4.01
C LYS A 426 -18.34 9.51 -2.82
N PRO A 427 -19.27 9.29 -1.89
CA PRO A 427 -19.03 8.39 -0.76
C PRO A 427 -18.86 6.93 -1.18
N TYR A 428 -17.68 6.37 -0.93
CA TYR A 428 -17.41 4.94 -0.94
C TYR A 428 -17.10 4.47 0.48
N ARG A 429 -17.49 3.25 0.81
CA ARG A 429 -17.00 2.55 2.00
C ARG A 429 -15.66 1.89 1.65
N LEU A 430 -14.57 2.39 2.22
CA LEU A 430 -13.20 2.01 1.91
C LEU A 430 -12.43 1.65 3.18
N LYS A 431 -11.62 0.59 3.10
CA LYS A 431 -10.62 0.21 4.11
C LYS A 431 -9.26 0.73 3.63
N ILE A 432 -8.83 1.86 4.18
CA ILE A 432 -7.66 2.61 3.72
C ILE A 432 -6.44 2.25 4.58
N PRO A 433 -5.37 1.70 4.01
CA PRO A 433 -4.11 1.52 4.72
C PRO A 433 -3.34 2.84 4.78
N VAL A 434 -2.75 3.12 5.94
CA VAL A 434 -1.99 4.34 6.23
C VAL A 434 -0.63 3.94 6.79
N PHE A 435 0.43 4.44 6.19
CA PHE A 435 1.81 4.21 6.62
C PHE A 435 2.37 5.51 7.17
N VAL A 436 2.94 5.47 8.35
CA VAL A 436 3.56 6.62 9.01
C VAL A 436 5.05 6.37 9.10
N GLU A 437 5.82 7.18 8.40
CA GLU A 437 7.28 7.16 8.47
C GLU A 437 7.75 8.00 9.65
N THR A 438 8.63 7.44 10.47
CA THR A 438 9.22 8.04 11.67
C THR A 438 10.74 7.88 11.66
N TYR A 439 11.46 8.48 12.62
CA TYR A 439 12.91 8.24 12.76
C TYR A 439 13.28 6.80 13.11
N LEU A 440 12.38 6.02 13.72
CA LEU A 440 12.68 4.65 14.20
C LEU A 440 12.18 3.55 13.26
N GLY A 441 11.63 3.94 12.12
CA GLY A 441 11.04 3.05 11.13
C GLY A 441 9.63 3.50 10.76
N GLU A 442 8.82 2.54 10.35
CA GLU A 442 7.48 2.79 9.84
C GLU A 442 6.43 2.07 10.68
N GLU A 443 5.29 2.74 10.86
CA GLU A 443 4.09 2.15 11.45
C GLU A 443 2.97 2.06 10.41
N LYS A 444 2.29 0.90 10.32
CA LYS A 444 1.14 0.68 9.44
C LYS A 444 -0.14 0.63 10.27
N LYS A 445 -1.13 1.45 9.89
CA LYS A 445 -2.50 1.42 10.44
C LYS A 445 -3.52 1.29 9.31
N THR A 446 -4.76 0.97 9.65
CA THR A 446 -5.84 0.81 8.67
C THR A 446 -7.13 1.39 9.22
N PHE A 447 -7.84 2.16 8.39
CA PHE A 447 -9.04 2.89 8.79
C PHE A 447 -10.19 2.61 7.83
N TRP A 448 -11.41 2.56 8.36
CA TRP A 448 -12.62 2.57 7.55
C TRP A 448 -13.11 4.00 7.34
N ILE A 449 -13.34 4.38 6.09
CA ILE A 449 -14.00 5.63 5.73
C ILE A 449 -15.25 5.34 4.91
N SER A 450 -16.28 6.17 5.05
CA SER A 450 -17.57 5.95 4.36
C SER A 450 -18.31 7.22 3.99
N LYS A 451 -17.98 8.35 4.63
CA LYS A 451 -18.64 9.64 4.38
C LYS A 451 -17.95 10.41 3.26
N LYS A 452 -18.60 11.45 2.75
CA LYS A 452 -17.97 12.41 1.80
C LYS A 452 -16.74 13.08 2.42
N LYS A 453 -16.78 13.35 3.72
CA LYS A 453 -15.69 13.92 4.50
C LYS A 453 -15.49 13.05 5.74
N ASN A 454 -14.26 12.59 5.98
CA ASN A 454 -13.89 11.80 7.15
C ASN A 454 -12.67 12.46 7.79
N GLU A 455 -12.64 12.49 9.11
CA GLU A 455 -11.45 12.84 9.88
C GLU A 455 -10.96 11.58 10.57
N ILE A 456 -9.66 11.28 10.42
CA ILE A 456 -8.99 10.20 11.12
C ILE A 456 -7.90 10.79 12.01
N GLU A 457 -7.74 10.23 13.20
CA GLU A 457 -6.64 10.55 14.10
C GLU A 457 -5.71 9.34 14.16
N ILE A 458 -4.43 9.60 13.96
CA ILE A 458 -3.37 8.58 13.94
C ILE A 458 -2.47 8.88 15.12
N VAL A 459 -2.31 7.91 16.01
CA VAL A 459 -1.40 8.01 17.17
C VAL A 459 -0.20 7.11 16.92
N VAL A 460 1.01 7.66 16.94
CA VAL A 460 2.28 6.93 16.77
C VAL A 460 3.24 7.27 17.89
N ASP A 461 4.06 6.31 18.29
CA ASP A 461 4.95 6.47 19.46
C ASP A 461 6.16 7.35 19.15
N ASN A 462 6.50 7.45 17.86
CA ASN A 462 7.71 8.09 17.37
C ASN A 462 7.38 9.25 16.46
N GLU A 463 8.26 10.24 16.44
CA GLU A 463 8.02 11.48 15.71
C GLU A 463 7.71 11.21 14.22
N PRO A 464 6.52 11.61 13.73
CA PRO A 464 6.12 11.37 12.36
C PRO A 464 6.73 12.39 11.41
N LEU A 465 7.35 11.89 10.35
CA LEU A 465 7.94 12.69 9.27
C LEU A 465 6.99 12.81 8.09
N SER A 466 6.37 11.69 7.69
CA SER A 466 5.52 11.61 6.53
C SER A 466 4.43 10.56 6.70
N VAL A 467 3.28 10.80 6.07
CA VAL A 467 2.18 9.85 6.01
C VAL A 467 1.93 9.48 4.56
N TYR A 468 1.85 8.18 4.28
CA TYR A 468 1.50 7.65 2.97
C TYR A 468 0.14 6.94 3.07
N ILE A 469 -0.83 7.43 2.30
CA ILE A 469 -2.13 6.80 2.17
C ILE A 469 -2.10 5.85 0.97
N ASP A 470 -2.48 4.59 1.20
CA ASP A 470 -2.59 3.57 0.15
C ASP A 470 -1.32 3.40 -0.70
N ARG A 471 -0.16 3.39 -0.02
CA ARG A 471 1.18 3.28 -0.62
C ARG A 471 1.37 2.04 -1.48
N ASP A 472 0.66 0.96 -1.18
CA ASP A 472 0.77 -0.31 -1.87
C ASP A 472 -0.40 -0.58 -2.82
N TYR A 473 -1.23 0.43 -3.11
CA TYR A 473 -2.35 0.35 -4.05
C TYR A 473 -3.30 -0.80 -3.70
N GLN A 474 -3.66 -0.91 -2.43
CA GLN A 474 -4.59 -1.93 -1.92
C GLN A 474 -6.05 -1.52 -2.22
N VAL A 475 -6.32 -0.25 -2.51
CA VAL A 475 -7.66 0.25 -2.83
C VAL A 475 -7.76 0.59 -4.31
N PHE A 476 -8.83 0.12 -4.98
CA PHE A 476 -9.09 0.48 -6.38
C PHE A 476 -9.67 1.89 -6.48
N ARG A 477 -8.80 2.88 -6.28
CA ARG A 477 -9.10 4.32 -6.31
C ARG A 477 -8.39 5.00 -7.46
N ASP A 478 -8.83 6.23 -7.73
CA ASP A 478 -8.11 7.12 -8.61
C ASP A 478 -6.75 7.53 -8.02
N LEU A 479 -5.83 7.93 -8.89
CA LEU A 479 -4.46 8.31 -8.51
C LEU A 479 -4.26 9.82 -8.62
N GLU A 480 -3.49 10.36 -7.69
CA GLU A 480 -3.00 11.74 -7.78
C GLU A 480 -1.92 11.86 -8.85
N TRP A 481 -1.72 13.08 -9.35
CA TRP A 481 -0.80 13.33 -10.45
C TRP A 481 0.62 12.87 -10.14
N GLU A 482 1.07 13.02 -8.89
CA GLU A 482 2.38 12.60 -8.40
C GLU A 482 2.56 11.08 -8.49
N GLU A 483 1.50 10.31 -8.25
CA GLU A 483 1.49 8.85 -8.27
C GLU A 483 1.48 8.27 -9.69
N ILE A 484 0.95 9.01 -10.67
CA ILE A 484 0.81 8.55 -12.06
C ILE A 484 2.18 8.39 -12.69
N ASN A 485 2.50 7.19 -13.19
CA ASN A 485 3.71 6.99 -13.98
C ASN A 485 3.43 7.38 -15.45
N PRO A 486 4.33 8.12 -16.13
CA PRO A 486 4.20 8.43 -17.55
C PRO A 486 4.53 7.18 -18.34
N VAL A 487 3.52 6.37 -18.67
CA VAL A 487 3.69 5.08 -19.32
C VAL A 487 2.92 5.01 -20.64
N ILE A 488 3.34 4.10 -21.51
CA ILE A 488 2.81 3.94 -22.86
C ILE A 488 1.29 3.68 -22.91
N TYR A 489 0.64 3.23 -21.82
CA TYR A 489 -0.82 3.17 -21.74
C TYR A 489 -1.49 4.49 -22.15
N PHE A 490 -0.98 5.62 -21.64
CA PHE A 490 -1.51 6.95 -21.94
C PHE A 490 -1.25 7.37 -23.39
N THR A 491 -0.07 7.03 -23.92
CA THR A 491 0.30 7.22 -25.33
C THR A 491 -0.66 6.50 -26.28
N LEU A 492 -1.05 5.27 -25.94
CA LEU A 492 -1.91 4.42 -26.77
C LEU A 492 -3.39 4.82 -26.67
N ALA A 493 -3.83 5.29 -25.50
CA ALA A 493 -5.19 5.75 -25.27
C ALA A 493 -5.48 7.12 -25.92
N GLY A 494 -4.45 7.97 -26.08
CA GLY A 494 -4.57 9.32 -26.59
C GLY A 494 -4.70 9.42 -28.11
N LYS A 495 -5.75 8.87 -28.73
CA LYS A 495 -5.93 8.94 -30.19
C LYS A 495 -6.09 10.37 -30.74
N ASN A 496 -6.69 11.28 -29.96
CA ASN A 496 -6.87 12.71 -30.29
C ASN A 496 -5.66 13.57 -29.91
N ALA A 497 -4.45 13.00 -29.90
CA ALA A 497 -3.23 13.71 -29.52
C ALA A 497 -2.86 14.83 -30.51
N VAL A 498 -2.10 15.82 -30.06
CA VAL A 498 -1.38 16.73 -30.97
C VAL A 498 -0.07 16.05 -31.38
N VAL A 499 0.15 15.89 -32.68
CA VAL A 499 1.31 15.18 -33.22
C VAL A 499 2.20 16.15 -33.97
N TYR A 500 3.43 16.36 -33.49
CA TYR A 500 4.44 17.17 -34.16
C TYR A 500 5.35 16.31 -35.02
N SER A 501 5.36 16.56 -36.32
CA SER A 501 6.14 15.79 -37.32
C SER A 501 6.90 16.74 -38.25
N GLN A 502 8.10 16.37 -38.68
CA GLN A 502 8.92 17.09 -39.67
C GLN A 502 8.73 16.56 -41.11
N ASP A 503 7.56 16.01 -41.43
CA ASP A 503 7.27 15.37 -42.73
C ASP A 503 8.31 14.34 -43.22
N LYS A 504 8.96 13.63 -42.29
CA LYS A 504 9.87 12.52 -42.62
C LYS A 504 9.05 11.25 -42.87
N MET A 505 9.27 10.60 -44.03
CA MET A 505 8.62 9.33 -44.39
C MET A 505 8.69 8.26 -43.29
N VAL A 506 9.79 8.24 -42.52
CA VAL A 506 10.03 7.35 -41.37
C VAL A 506 8.84 7.29 -40.41
N TYR A 507 8.14 8.41 -40.19
CA TYR A 507 7.11 8.53 -39.17
C TYR A 507 5.68 8.37 -39.66
N VAL A 508 5.46 8.16 -40.96
CA VAL A 508 4.12 7.90 -41.53
C VAL A 508 3.37 6.79 -40.79
N PRO A 509 3.99 5.63 -40.42
CA PRO A 509 3.29 4.60 -39.66
C PRO A 509 2.84 5.05 -38.26
N VAL A 510 3.58 5.97 -37.63
CA VAL A 510 3.24 6.52 -36.31
C VAL A 510 2.12 7.54 -36.44
N SER A 511 2.23 8.51 -37.35
CA SER A 511 1.18 9.50 -37.61
C SER A 511 -0.13 8.85 -38.00
N GLY A 512 -0.08 7.77 -38.80
CA GLY A 512 -1.25 6.99 -39.20
C GLY A 512 -1.95 6.23 -38.05
N TYR A 513 -1.33 6.10 -36.88
CA TYR A 513 -2.02 5.59 -35.68
C TYR A 513 -2.89 6.68 -35.02
N TYR A 514 -2.51 7.95 -35.15
CA TYR A 514 -3.17 9.12 -34.54
C TYR A 514 -4.03 9.88 -35.56
N LYS A 515 -4.80 9.17 -36.40
CA LYS A 515 -5.67 9.79 -37.42
C LYS A 515 -6.74 10.72 -36.85
N GLU A 516 -7.16 10.48 -35.62
CA GLU A 516 -8.14 11.31 -34.88
C GLU A 516 -7.48 12.52 -34.20
N GLY A 517 -6.14 12.60 -34.23
CA GLY A 517 -5.33 13.67 -33.67
C GLY A 517 -5.11 14.84 -34.63
N VAL A 518 -4.44 15.88 -34.11
CA VAL A 518 -4.07 17.07 -34.91
C VAL A 518 -2.60 16.96 -35.28
N LEU A 519 -2.31 16.76 -36.56
CA LEU A 519 -0.94 16.76 -37.08
C LEU A 519 -0.48 18.20 -37.33
N LYS A 520 0.71 18.55 -36.82
CA LYS A 520 1.31 19.88 -36.96
C LYS A 520 2.78 19.80 -37.32
N ASN A 521 3.25 20.79 -38.07
CA ASN A 521 4.67 21.03 -38.28
C ASN A 521 5.30 21.73 -37.06
N PRO A 522 6.63 21.63 -36.84
CA PRO A 522 7.28 22.18 -35.65
C PRO A 522 7.19 23.71 -35.51
N ASP A 523 7.09 24.42 -36.63
CA ASP A 523 6.90 25.87 -36.72
C ASP A 523 5.52 26.30 -36.23
N GLN A 524 4.51 25.42 -36.32
CA GLN A 524 3.14 25.64 -35.84
C GLN A 524 2.97 25.36 -34.33
N PHE A 525 4.06 25.15 -33.59
CA PHE A 525 4.00 24.86 -32.17
C PHE A 525 3.34 25.97 -31.37
N SER A 526 2.36 25.60 -30.55
CA SER A 526 1.74 26.46 -29.56
C SER A 526 1.79 25.83 -28.17
N TYR A 527 2.01 26.65 -27.14
CA TYR A 527 1.88 26.21 -25.74
C TYR A 527 0.44 25.77 -25.40
N SER A 528 -0.57 26.25 -26.13
CA SER A 528 -1.93 25.74 -25.97
C SER A 528 -2.10 24.28 -26.41
N ASP A 529 -1.20 23.74 -27.22
CA ASP A 529 -1.26 22.35 -27.67
C ASP A 529 -0.80 21.36 -26.60
N ILE A 530 -0.03 21.83 -25.63
CA ILE A 530 0.42 21.03 -24.49
C ILE A 530 -0.49 21.22 -23.27
N TYR A 531 -1.55 22.03 -23.36
CA TYR A 531 -2.57 22.13 -22.30
C TYR A 531 -3.61 21.02 -22.45
N ASP A 532 -3.80 20.22 -21.40
CA ASP A 532 -4.81 19.15 -21.28
C ASP A 532 -4.86 18.12 -22.43
N LYS A 533 -3.78 18.01 -23.21
CA LYS A 533 -3.68 17.09 -24.35
C LYS A 533 -2.47 16.20 -24.25
N ASN A 534 -2.64 14.99 -24.77
CA ASN A 534 -1.50 14.12 -25.06
C ASN A 534 -0.77 14.70 -26.27
N VAL A 535 0.56 14.73 -26.20
CA VAL A 535 1.40 15.29 -27.25
C VAL A 535 2.36 14.21 -27.72
N VAL A 536 2.49 14.05 -29.03
CA VAL A 536 3.39 13.09 -29.65
C VAL A 536 4.38 13.86 -30.50
N ILE A 537 5.67 13.65 -30.27
CA ILE A 537 6.75 14.31 -31.00
C ILE A 537 7.52 13.24 -31.76
N LEU A 538 7.62 13.42 -33.08
CA LEU A 538 8.27 12.49 -33.98
C LEU A 538 9.67 13.02 -34.30
N GLY A 539 10.69 12.30 -33.86
CA GLY A 539 12.10 12.67 -33.92
C GLY A 539 12.62 13.31 -32.63
N ALA A 540 13.73 12.80 -32.11
CA ALA A 540 14.45 13.45 -31.00
C ALA A 540 15.11 14.78 -31.44
N ASP A 541 15.34 14.94 -32.74
CA ASP A 541 15.87 16.14 -33.40
C ASP A 541 14.77 17.15 -33.78
N ASN A 542 13.51 16.87 -33.46
CA ASN A 542 12.41 17.79 -33.68
C ASN A 542 12.58 19.04 -32.79
N PRO A 543 12.54 20.27 -33.34
CA PRO A 543 12.72 21.52 -32.58
C PRO A 543 11.75 21.68 -31.40
N VAL A 544 10.57 21.05 -31.46
CA VAL A 544 9.59 21.05 -30.36
C VAL A 544 10.14 20.37 -29.11
N VAL A 545 11.04 19.39 -29.25
CA VAL A 545 11.72 18.74 -28.11
C VAL A 545 12.48 19.78 -27.29
N GLU A 546 13.31 20.61 -27.93
CA GLU A 546 14.11 21.61 -27.23
C GLU A 546 13.23 22.71 -26.62
N ARG A 547 12.13 23.10 -27.29
CA ARG A 547 11.14 24.07 -26.76
C ARG A 547 10.44 23.57 -25.49
N ILE A 548 10.09 22.29 -25.41
CA ILE A 548 9.37 21.71 -24.26
C ILE A 548 10.33 21.34 -23.12
N PHE A 549 11.47 20.71 -23.44
CA PHE A 549 12.36 20.14 -22.43
C PHE A 549 13.55 21.05 -22.07
N GLY A 550 13.75 22.16 -22.80
CA GLY A 550 14.91 23.05 -22.63
C GLY A 550 16.26 22.42 -23.00
N LYS A 551 16.23 21.22 -23.61
CA LYS A 551 17.42 20.47 -24.02
C LYS A 551 17.09 19.50 -25.16
N LYS A 552 18.13 19.14 -25.92
CA LYS A 552 18.04 18.06 -26.91
C LYS A 552 17.98 16.70 -26.22
N LEU A 553 17.21 15.78 -26.81
CA LEU A 553 17.18 14.38 -26.38
C LEU A 553 18.16 13.53 -27.23
N PRO A 554 18.65 12.40 -26.72
CA PRO A 554 19.63 11.59 -27.43
C PRO A 554 19.08 11.06 -28.75
N SER A 555 19.60 11.50 -29.90
CA SER A 555 19.11 11.06 -31.21
C SER A 555 19.83 9.82 -31.75
N GLY A 556 20.96 9.40 -31.15
CA GLY A 556 21.85 8.36 -31.69
C GLY A 556 21.29 6.94 -31.79
N TYR A 557 20.20 6.62 -31.09
CA TYR A 557 19.59 5.28 -31.07
C TYR A 557 18.06 5.35 -31.10
N ALA A 558 17.40 4.26 -31.50
CA ALA A 558 15.95 4.20 -31.57
C ALA A 558 15.32 4.00 -30.18
N TYR A 559 14.27 4.78 -29.87
CA TYR A 559 13.51 4.63 -28.63
C TYR A 559 12.10 5.23 -28.73
N VAL A 560 11.25 4.81 -27.79
CA VAL A 560 10.00 5.49 -27.42
C VAL A 560 10.12 5.88 -25.97
N GLU A 561 9.91 7.16 -25.64
CA GLU A 561 9.96 7.65 -24.26
C GLU A 561 8.76 8.53 -23.95
N VAL A 562 8.15 8.27 -22.79
CA VAL A 562 6.95 8.93 -22.30
C VAL A 562 7.35 9.80 -21.10
N PHE A 563 6.85 11.02 -21.10
CA PHE A 563 7.08 12.04 -20.09
C PHE A 563 5.74 12.54 -19.56
N LYS A 564 5.72 12.95 -18.29
CA LYS A 564 4.59 13.69 -17.72
C LYS A 564 4.44 15.01 -18.48
N ASN A 565 3.20 15.37 -18.84
CA ASN A 565 2.90 16.71 -19.30
C ASN A 565 2.60 17.59 -18.08
N PRO A 566 3.49 18.53 -17.70
CA PRO A 566 3.30 19.31 -16.48
C PRO A 566 2.09 20.26 -16.54
N PHE A 567 1.53 20.49 -17.73
CA PHE A 567 0.40 21.41 -17.94
C PHE A 567 -0.93 20.69 -18.27
N GLY A 568 -0.99 19.36 -18.13
CA GLY A 568 -2.22 18.61 -18.36
C GLY A 568 -2.57 17.69 -17.19
N ASP A 569 -3.85 17.58 -16.84
CA ASP A 569 -4.32 16.59 -15.87
C ASP A 569 -4.27 15.19 -16.52
N ARG A 570 -3.25 14.39 -16.17
CA ARG A 570 -3.07 12.99 -16.62
C ARG A 570 -2.67 12.82 -18.09
N ASN A 571 -2.19 13.87 -18.72
CA ASN A 571 -1.68 13.82 -20.08
C ASN A 571 -0.18 13.52 -20.12
N VAL A 572 0.27 12.96 -21.24
CA VAL A 572 1.68 12.63 -21.45
C VAL A 572 2.22 13.26 -22.72
N ILE A 573 3.53 13.50 -22.72
CA ILE A 573 4.31 13.86 -23.90
C ILE A 573 5.11 12.62 -24.29
N THR A 574 4.94 12.14 -25.52
CA THR A 574 5.65 10.95 -26.03
C THR A 574 6.59 11.35 -27.14
N VAL A 575 7.86 10.95 -27.04
CA VAL A 575 8.85 11.12 -28.09
C VAL A 575 9.10 9.77 -28.76
N PHE A 576 8.86 9.69 -30.07
CA PHE A 576 9.27 8.57 -30.90
C PHE A 576 10.53 8.96 -31.67
N ASN A 577 11.67 8.35 -31.34
CA ASN A 577 12.89 8.50 -32.12
C ASN A 577 13.16 7.18 -32.86
N LEU A 578 12.87 7.14 -34.15
CA LEU A 578 12.91 5.93 -34.96
C LEU A 578 13.81 6.15 -36.18
N LYS A 579 14.41 5.07 -36.67
CA LYS A 579 15.48 5.12 -37.68
C LYS A 579 15.03 4.72 -39.08
N SER A 580 13.91 4.02 -39.22
CA SER A 580 13.36 3.62 -40.53
C SER A 580 11.85 3.42 -40.50
N VAL A 581 11.21 3.48 -41.68
CA VAL A 581 9.77 3.21 -41.85
C VAL A 581 9.40 1.81 -41.34
N MET A 582 10.22 0.80 -41.65
CA MET A 582 10.00 -0.58 -41.19
C MET A 582 10.04 -0.66 -39.66
N GLN A 583 11.02 0.00 -39.03
CA GLN A 583 11.11 0.05 -37.57
C GLN A 583 9.87 0.74 -36.98
N ALA A 584 9.41 1.85 -37.56
CA ALA A 584 8.21 2.55 -37.10
C ALA A 584 6.94 1.68 -37.17
N LYS A 585 6.72 1.01 -38.31
CA LYS A 585 5.60 0.07 -38.49
C LYS A 585 5.63 -1.04 -37.45
N MET A 586 6.81 -1.61 -37.18
CA MET A 586 6.96 -2.67 -36.17
C MET A 586 6.78 -2.16 -34.74
N VAL A 587 7.32 -0.99 -34.42
CA VAL A 587 7.20 -0.38 -33.09
C VAL A 587 5.73 -0.16 -32.76
N ILE A 588 4.96 0.51 -33.63
CA ILE A 588 3.52 0.74 -33.40
C ILE A 588 2.74 -0.55 -33.19
N GLY A 589 3.02 -1.59 -33.97
CA GLY A 589 2.40 -2.90 -33.78
C GLY A 589 2.75 -3.58 -32.44
N ARG A 590 3.96 -3.34 -31.89
CA ARG A 590 4.47 -4.03 -30.69
C ARG A 590 4.23 -3.27 -29.40
N ILE A 591 4.28 -1.94 -29.38
CA ILE A 591 4.22 -1.14 -28.13
C ILE A 591 2.92 -1.35 -27.34
N LYS A 592 1.85 -1.84 -27.98
CA LYS A 592 0.60 -2.27 -27.34
C LYS A 592 0.77 -3.33 -26.23
N HIS A 593 1.85 -4.11 -26.28
CA HIS A 593 2.19 -5.11 -25.27
C HIS A 593 3.13 -4.59 -24.16
N TYR A 594 3.59 -3.34 -24.29
CA TYR A 594 4.60 -2.73 -23.43
C TYR A 594 4.05 -1.48 -22.70
N GLY A 595 2.73 -1.41 -22.55
CA GLY A 595 2.04 -0.22 -22.04
C GLY A 595 2.47 0.23 -20.65
N LYS A 596 3.00 -0.65 -19.78
CA LYS A 596 3.47 -0.34 -18.42
C LYS A 596 4.84 0.36 -18.35
N TYR A 597 5.54 0.49 -19.48
CA TYR A 597 6.88 1.08 -19.51
C TYR A 597 6.81 2.56 -19.92
N SER A 598 7.72 3.35 -19.35
CA SER A 598 7.95 4.76 -19.68
C SER A 598 8.96 4.93 -20.81
N LYS A 599 9.89 3.99 -20.98
CA LYS A 599 10.86 4.00 -22.07
C LYS A 599 11.13 2.61 -22.60
N LEU A 600 11.21 2.51 -23.93
CA LEU A 600 11.68 1.33 -24.65
C LEU A 600 12.84 1.75 -25.54
N ARG A 601 13.97 1.05 -25.45
CA ARG A 601 15.10 1.20 -26.36
C ARG A 601 15.13 0.06 -27.36
N PHE A 602 15.46 0.37 -28.60
CA PHE A 602 15.53 -0.59 -29.69
C PHE A 602 16.94 -0.64 -30.28
N ASP A 603 17.38 -1.86 -30.59
CA ASP A 603 18.51 -2.12 -31.48
C ASP A 603 17.99 -2.94 -32.67
N GLY A 604 18.03 -2.34 -33.86
CA GLY A 604 17.24 -2.80 -35.00
C GLY A 604 15.75 -2.95 -34.62
N PHE A 605 15.28 -4.20 -34.56
CA PHE A 605 13.90 -4.55 -34.21
C PHE A 605 13.74 -5.17 -32.82
N ARG A 606 14.84 -5.34 -32.06
CA ARG A 606 14.85 -5.97 -30.74
C ARG A 606 14.74 -4.91 -29.65
N ILE A 607 13.96 -5.18 -28.62
CA ILE A 607 13.88 -4.31 -27.43
C ILE A 607 15.04 -4.69 -26.51
N THR A 608 15.97 -3.75 -26.30
CA THR A 608 17.18 -3.95 -25.48
C THR A 608 17.02 -3.40 -24.06
N GLN A 609 16.09 -2.47 -23.85
CA GLN A 609 15.83 -1.88 -22.54
C GLN A 609 14.36 -1.57 -22.34
N LYS A 610 13.86 -1.83 -21.13
CA LYS A 610 12.49 -1.50 -20.68
C LYS A 610 12.61 -0.77 -19.35
N ILE A 611 12.14 0.48 -19.28
CA ILE A 611 12.24 1.31 -18.08
C ILE A 611 10.84 1.80 -17.70
N THR A 612 10.49 1.72 -16.44
CA THR A 612 9.32 2.40 -15.87
C THR A 612 9.81 3.48 -14.92
N LYS A 613 9.50 4.74 -15.20
CA LYS A 613 9.81 5.85 -14.31
C LYS A 613 8.78 5.84 -13.18
N ASN A 614 9.24 5.65 -11.94
CA ASN A 614 8.38 5.75 -10.77
C ASN A 614 8.58 7.11 -10.10
N TYR A 615 7.49 7.83 -9.87
CA TYR A 615 7.52 9.17 -9.27
C TYR A 615 7.19 9.11 -7.78
N GLN A 616 6.10 8.42 -7.42
CA GLN A 616 5.66 8.29 -6.04
C GLN A 616 4.78 7.05 -5.87
N ASN A 617 4.76 6.52 -4.65
CA ASN A 617 3.83 5.47 -4.22
C ASN A 617 2.87 6.01 -3.16
N GLY A 618 1.56 5.88 -3.38
CA GLY A 618 0.54 6.40 -2.46
C GLY A 618 0.42 7.92 -2.46
N MET A 619 -0.62 8.42 -1.80
CA MET A 619 -0.75 9.85 -1.52
C MET A 619 0.20 10.20 -0.36
N HIS A 620 1.23 10.98 -0.65
CA HIS A 620 2.28 11.36 0.30
C HIS A 620 1.95 12.71 0.93
N LEU A 621 1.89 12.74 2.26
CA LEU A 621 1.66 13.92 3.06
C LEU A 621 2.90 14.16 3.91
N HIS A 622 3.51 15.32 3.74
CA HIS A 622 4.59 15.74 4.61
C HIS A 622 3.99 16.23 5.94
N VAL A 623 4.42 15.63 7.06
CA VAL A 623 3.96 16.03 8.41
C VAL A 623 4.98 16.95 9.04
N ARG A 624 6.25 16.55 9.04
CA ARG A 624 7.34 17.32 9.66
C ARG A 624 8.62 17.19 8.85
N GLN A 625 9.36 18.29 8.78
CA GLN A 625 10.68 18.29 8.17
C GLN A 625 11.62 17.42 8.99
N LYS A 626 12.42 16.61 8.30
CA LYS A 626 13.50 15.87 8.93
C LYS A 626 14.54 16.87 9.46
N ALA A 627 15.08 16.59 10.63
CA ALA A 627 16.13 17.39 11.23
C ALA A 627 17.37 17.33 10.34
N GLU A 628 17.98 18.49 10.13
CA GLU A 628 19.26 18.58 9.45
C GLU A 628 20.36 18.33 10.46
N ILE A 629 21.21 17.33 10.19
CA ILE A 629 22.27 16.92 11.10
C ILE A 629 23.60 17.23 10.43
N VAL A 630 24.43 18.01 11.11
CA VAL A 630 25.71 18.47 10.60
C VAL A 630 26.82 18.02 11.54
N SER A 631 27.94 17.63 10.95
CA SER A 631 29.23 17.38 11.64
C SER A 631 30.33 18.16 10.92
N GLU A 632 31.57 18.11 11.42
CA GLU A 632 32.71 18.74 10.73
C GLU A 632 32.94 18.17 9.31
N ASP A 633 32.57 16.91 9.06
CA ASP A 633 32.68 16.26 7.76
C ASP A 633 31.49 16.54 6.82
N GLY A 634 30.57 17.43 7.21
CA GLY A 634 29.38 17.78 6.45
C GLY A 634 28.07 17.18 6.99
N ILE A 635 27.07 17.11 6.13
CA ILE A 635 25.71 16.65 6.46
C ILE A 635 25.71 15.15 6.74
N LYS A 636 25.04 14.74 7.82
CA LYS A 636 24.95 13.36 8.31
C LYS A 636 23.50 12.92 8.43
N SER A 637 23.30 11.61 8.53
CA SER A 637 21.98 11.02 8.78
C SER A 637 21.75 10.79 10.27
N PHE A 638 20.49 10.63 10.67
CA PHE A 638 20.13 10.24 12.04
C PHE A 638 20.80 8.92 12.46
N ASP A 639 20.91 7.97 11.52
CA ASP A 639 21.60 6.71 11.78
C ASP A 639 23.09 6.89 12.06
N ASN A 640 23.76 7.88 11.46
CA ASN A 640 25.17 8.16 11.79
C ASN A 640 25.33 8.56 13.25
N VAL A 641 24.45 9.45 13.74
CA VAL A 641 24.45 9.88 15.15
C VAL A 641 24.25 8.68 16.07
N VAL A 642 23.28 7.82 15.77
CA VAL A 642 22.99 6.63 16.59
C VAL A 642 24.16 5.64 16.57
N GLN A 643 24.77 5.38 15.42
CA GLN A 643 25.90 4.46 15.33
C GLN A 643 27.14 4.98 16.06
N ASP A 644 27.42 6.28 15.99
CA ASP A 644 28.53 6.87 16.72
C ASP A 644 28.26 6.94 18.22
N ALA A 645 27.02 7.17 18.62
CA ALA A 645 26.59 7.12 20.02
C ALA A 645 26.84 5.73 20.64
N LEU A 646 26.66 4.66 19.85
CA LEU A 646 26.88 3.29 20.32
C LEU A 646 28.36 2.93 20.52
N LYS A 647 29.30 3.65 19.88
CA LYS A 647 30.75 3.41 20.03
C LYS A 647 31.29 3.80 21.40
N GLY A 648 30.71 4.82 22.03
CA GLY A 648 31.12 5.32 23.34
C GLY A 648 30.23 4.86 24.49
N ARG A 649 30.67 5.08 25.74
CA ARG A 649 29.85 4.83 26.93
C ARG A 649 29.03 6.02 27.40
N VAL A 650 29.40 7.23 26.98
CA VAL A 650 28.72 8.47 27.37
C VAL A 650 28.31 9.28 26.16
N ILE A 651 27.08 9.77 26.17
CA ILE A 651 26.51 10.59 25.10
C ILE A 651 25.95 11.85 25.75
N TYR A 652 26.37 13.02 25.28
CA TYR A 652 25.90 14.31 25.77
C TYR A 652 24.97 14.93 24.74
N ILE A 653 23.74 15.24 25.15
CA ILE A 653 22.74 15.85 24.27
C ILE A 653 22.36 17.22 24.85
N GLY A 654 22.89 18.26 24.21
CA GLY A 654 22.72 19.66 24.56
C GLY A 654 21.48 20.26 23.94
N GLU A 655 20.61 20.81 24.77
CA GLU A 655 19.32 21.36 24.36
C GLU A 655 19.15 22.85 24.71
N GLN A 656 18.13 23.47 24.15
CA GLN A 656 17.63 24.79 24.57
C GLN A 656 16.33 24.62 25.38
N HIS A 657 16.37 24.99 26.68
CA HIS A 657 15.42 24.56 27.73
C HIS A 657 13.93 24.80 27.47
N THR A 658 13.58 25.61 26.48
CA THR A 658 12.21 26.02 26.18
C THR A 658 11.69 25.48 24.85
N MET A 659 12.53 24.79 24.07
CA MET A 659 12.19 24.31 22.73
C MET A 659 11.73 22.85 22.79
N PHE A 660 10.43 22.66 22.57
CA PHE A 660 9.82 21.33 22.61
C PHE A 660 10.37 20.39 21.51
N SER A 661 10.76 20.94 20.36
CA SER A 661 11.38 20.20 19.26
C SER A 661 12.72 19.54 19.66
N ASN A 662 13.49 20.18 20.56
CA ASN A 662 14.74 19.64 21.08
C ASN A 662 14.48 18.39 21.93
N HIS A 663 13.53 18.48 22.88
CA HIS A 663 13.22 17.35 23.76
C HIS A 663 12.58 16.18 23.01
N ALA A 664 11.76 16.44 21.99
CA ALA A 664 11.28 15.39 21.09
C ALA A 664 12.45 14.67 20.38
N MET A 665 13.44 15.41 19.91
CA MET A 665 14.65 14.81 19.32
C MET A 665 15.50 14.06 20.35
N GLN A 666 15.62 14.56 21.59
CA GLN A 666 16.28 13.83 22.69
C GLN A 666 15.61 12.46 22.89
N LEU A 667 14.28 12.43 22.97
CA LEU A 667 13.53 11.19 23.10
C LEU A 667 13.78 10.24 21.91
N ASN A 668 13.77 10.76 20.66
CA ASN A 668 14.05 9.95 19.48
C ASN A 668 15.45 9.30 19.54
N ILE A 669 16.48 10.06 19.96
CA ILE A 669 17.84 9.54 20.11
C ILE A 669 17.91 8.49 21.22
N ILE A 670 17.28 8.75 22.37
CA ILE A 670 17.22 7.80 23.50
C ILE A 670 16.56 6.49 23.05
N LYS A 671 15.39 6.55 22.41
CA LYS A 671 14.67 5.38 21.89
C LYS A 671 15.51 4.61 20.87
N ALA A 672 16.20 5.32 19.96
CA ALA A 672 17.03 4.70 18.94
C ALA A 672 18.24 3.95 19.52
N ILE A 673 18.90 4.53 20.53
CA ILE A 673 20.01 3.89 21.24
C ILE A 673 19.49 2.70 22.04
N HIS A 674 18.43 2.90 22.84
CA HIS A 674 17.83 1.86 23.69
C HIS A 674 17.43 0.62 22.88
N LYS A 675 16.83 0.82 21.70
CA LYS A 675 16.43 -0.27 20.80
C LYS A 675 17.61 -1.14 20.33
N LYS A 676 18.82 -0.57 20.23
CA LYS A 676 20.05 -1.28 19.82
C LYS A 676 20.91 -1.72 21.00
N TYR A 677 20.75 -1.07 22.16
CA TYR A 677 21.50 -1.32 23.38
C TYR A 677 20.56 -1.11 24.59
N PRO A 678 19.95 -2.18 25.14
CA PRO A 678 18.97 -2.05 26.21
C PRO A 678 19.53 -1.46 27.52
N ASP A 679 20.80 -1.72 27.83
CA ASP A 679 21.42 -1.36 29.11
C ASP A 679 21.89 0.11 29.16
N ILE A 680 20.94 1.05 29.11
CA ILE A 680 21.21 2.48 29.22
C ILE A 680 20.72 3.09 30.54
N ALA A 681 21.18 4.29 30.83
CA ALA A 681 20.61 5.22 31.80
C ALA A 681 20.58 6.64 31.23
N VAL A 682 19.68 7.46 31.76
CA VAL A 682 19.52 8.86 31.33
C VAL A 682 19.87 9.79 32.50
N GLY A 683 21.00 10.48 32.40
CA GLY A 683 21.37 11.53 33.35
C GLY A 683 20.70 12.84 32.96
N MET A 684 20.05 13.53 33.89
CA MET A 684 19.33 14.76 33.57
C MET A 684 19.67 15.92 34.51
N GLU A 685 19.96 17.08 33.93
CA GLU A 685 20.41 18.30 34.63
C GLU A 685 19.36 18.89 35.60
N MET A 686 18.07 18.74 35.31
CA MET A 686 17.00 19.34 36.13
C MET A 686 16.86 18.72 37.51
N PHE A 687 17.43 17.53 37.74
CA PHE A 687 17.32 16.81 39.00
C PHE A 687 18.57 16.99 39.86
N GLN A 688 18.32 17.31 41.13
CA GLN A 688 19.36 17.48 42.14
C GLN A 688 19.78 16.11 42.68
N ARG A 689 21.08 15.83 42.79
CA ARG A 689 21.61 14.53 43.24
C ARG A 689 21.10 14.12 44.63
N SER A 690 20.82 15.09 45.51
CA SER A 690 20.23 14.83 46.84
C SER A 690 18.81 14.25 46.78
N LYS A 691 18.14 14.37 45.63
CA LYS A 691 16.77 13.90 45.41
C LYS A 691 16.70 12.55 44.68
N GLN A 692 17.83 11.92 44.34
CA GLN A 692 17.87 10.61 43.66
C GLN A 692 16.89 9.58 44.25
N PRO A 693 16.75 9.42 45.59
CA PRO A 693 15.79 8.46 46.15
C PRO A 693 14.33 8.72 45.76
N VAL A 694 13.94 9.97 45.52
CA VAL A 694 12.58 10.33 45.07
C VAL A 694 12.38 9.96 43.60
N ILE A 695 13.39 10.21 42.76
CA ILE A 695 13.38 9.82 41.35
C ILE A 695 13.21 8.29 41.26
N ASP A 696 14.00 7.54 42.02
CA ASP A 696 13.96 6.07 42.01
C ASP A 696 12.60 5.52 42.43
N LYS A 697 11.98 6.09 43.48
CA LYS A 697 10.62 5.71 43.93
C LYS A 697 9.58 5.94 42.83
N TYR A 698 9.66 7.07 42.13
CA TYR A 698 8.70 7.38 41.06
C TYR A 698 8.85 6.43 39.86
N LEU A 699 10.09 6.13 39.46
CA LEU A 699 10.38 5.18 38.38
C LEU A 699 9.91 3.76 38.72
N LYS A 700 9.98 3.36 39.99
CA LYS A 700 9.44 2.08 40.49
C LYS A 700 7.90 2.06 40.66
N GLY A 701 7.24 3.20 40.49
CA GLY A 701 5.80 3.32 40.70
C GLY A 701 5.36 3.36 42.17
N GLU A 702 6.29 3.60 43.10
CA GLU A 702 6.00 3.67 44.54
C GLU A 702 5.32 4.99 44.96
N ILE A 703 5.49 6.05 44.15
CA ILE A 703 4.82 7.35 44.33
C ILE A 703 4.16 7.81 43.03
N ASP A 704 3.08 8.58 43.16
CA ASP A 704 2.41 9.18 42.01
C ASP A 704 3.19 10.37 41.43
N GLU A 705 2.82 10.80 40.21
CA GLU A 705 3.51 11.89 39.51
C GLU A 705 3.41 13.23 40.23
N LYS A 706 2.31 13.45 40.95
CA LYS A 706 2.09 14.69 41.71
C LYS A 706 3.06 14.79 42.89
N THR A 707 3.19 13.70 43.65
CA THR A 707 4.14 13.56 44.77
C THR A 707 5.56 13.66 44.27
N PHE A 708 5.87 13.01 43.14
CA PHE A 708 7.16 13.12 42.47
C PHE A 708 7.56 14.57 42.18
N LEU A 709 6.70 15.36 41.50
CA LEU A 709 7.00 16.75 41.16
C LEU A 709 7.28 17.63 42.38
N LYS A 710 6.57 17.37 43.48
CA LYS A 710 6.75 18.08 44.75
C LYS A 710 8.04 17.68 45.46
N GLU A 711 8.24 16.38 45.71
CA GLU A 711 9.35 15.87 46.53
C GLU A 711 10.72 15.93 45.82
N SER A 712 10.73 15.82 44.49
CA SER A 712 11.92 16.06 43.64
C SER A 712 12.33 17.52 43.60
N GLU A 713 11.45 18.42 44.05
CA GLU A 713 11.62 19.87 43.98
C GLU A 713 11.78 20.39 42.54
N TYR A 714 11.17 19.75 41.54
CA TYR A 714 11.35 20.08 40.12
C TYR A 714 11.13 21.57 39.81
N TYR A 715 9.98 22.13 40.20
CA TYR A 715 9.69 23.55 39.93
C TYR A 715 10.53 24.52 40.77
N LYS A 716 11.05 24.07 41.91
CA LYS A 716 11.95 24.86 42.76
C LYS A 716 13.37 24.87 42.19
N ALA A 717 13.85 23.75 41.64
CA ALA A 717 15.19 23.62 41.07
C ALA A 717 15.26 24.18 39.64
N TRP A 718 14.36 23.70 38.77
CA TRP A 718 14.45 23.87 37.32
C TRP A 718 13.57 24.99 36.75
N LYS A 719 12.38 25.21 37.32
CA LYS A 719 11.41 26.26 36.93
C LYS A 719 10.78 26.16 35.53
N TYR A 720 11.33 25.38 34.61
CA TYR A 720 10.82 25.19 33.24
C TYR A 720 9.58 24.29 33.19
N ASN A 721 8.87 24.36 32.06
CA ASN A 721 7.67 23.55 31.78
C ASN A 721 7.98 22.06 31.87
N TYR A 722 7.24 21.33 32.72
CA TYR A 722 7.39 19.89 32.89
C TYR A 722 6.93 19.09 31.66
N HIS A 723 5.98 19.61 30.86
CA HIS A 723 5.54 18.96 29.60
C HIS A 723 6.70 18.74 28.62
N LEU A 724 7.79 19.51 28.71
CA LEU A 724 8.98 19.36 27.87
C LEU A 724 9.72 18.04 28.13
N TYR A 725 9.81 17.62 29.40
CA TYR A 725 10.63 16.48 29.82
C TYR A 725 9.80 15.24 30.18
N ARG A 726 8.52 15.43 30.50
CA ARG A 726 7.60 14.36 30.86
C ARG A 726 7.61 13.17 29.88
N PRO A 727 7.62 13.35 28.55
CA PRO A 727 7.69 12.21 27.61
C PRO A 727 8.97 11.36 27.77
N ILE A 728 10.10 11.99 28.07
CA ILE A 728 11.37 11.29 28.31
C ILE A 728 11.30 10.52 29.63
N ILE A 729 10.78 11.15 30.68
CA ILE A 729 10.65 10.56 32.01
C ILE A 729 9.69 9.37 31.98
N ASN A 730 8.54 9.51 31.32
CA ASN A 730 7.57 8.42 31.14
C ASN A 730 8.18 7.26 30.36
N TYR A 731 8.88 7.53 29.25
CA TYR A 731 9.58 6.50 28.51
C TYR A 731 10.59 5.74 29.38
N CYS A 732 11.35 6.45 30.22
CA CYS A 732 12.29 5.82 31.13
C CYS A 732 11.57 4.94 32.16
N LYS A 733 10.48 5.43 32.75
CA LYS A 733 9.65 4.69 33.71
C LYS A 733 9.06 3.42 33.11
N GLU A 734 8.43 3.52 31.95
CA GLU A 734 7.76 2.41 31.25
C GLU A 734 8.73 1.31 30.83
N ASN A 735 9.99 1.67 30.55
CA ASN A 735 11.02 0.74 30.08
C ASN A 735 12.03 0.35 31.16
N GLY A 736 11.83 0.78 32.42
CA GLY A 736 12.76 0.47 33.52
C GLY A 736 14.16 1.09 33.37
N ILE A 737 14.28 2.18 32.60
CA ILE A 737 15.55 2.89 32.39
C ILE A 737 15.83 3.80 33.59
N PRO A 738 16.99 3.67 34.27
CA PRO A 738 17.34 4.55 35.38
C PRO A 738 17.51 6.00 34.95
N ILE A 739 16.98 6.94 35.75
CA ILE A 739 17.29 8.37 35.64
C ILE A 739 18.33 8.74 36.70
N VAL A 740 19.43 9.35 36.28
CA VAL A 740 20.49 9.82 37.18
C VAL A 740 20.32 11.33 37.41
N ALA A 741 20.10 11.73 38.66
CA ALA A 741 19.96 13.12 39.06
C ALA A 741 21.34 13.78 39.15
N LEU A 742 21.71 14.54 38.11
CA LEU A 742 23.11 14.96 37.92
C LEU A 742 23.52 16.14 38.80
N ASN A 743 22.61 17.07 39.08
CA ASN A 743 23.02 18.44 39.42
C ASN A 743 23.16 18.69 40.92
N ALA A 744 23.86 19.76 41.28
CA ALA A 744 24.02 20.22 42.66
C ALA A 744 22.70 20.75 43.25
N ASP A 745 22.61 20.77 44.58
CA ASP A 745 21.51 21.41 45.29
C ASP A 745 21.45 22.91 44.93
N ARG A 746 20.28 23.40 44.50
CA ARG A 746 20.09 24.80 44.09
C ARG A 746 20.51 25.79 45.17
N GLU A 747 20.27 25.49 46.43
CA GLU A 747 20.65 26.35 47.56
C GLU A 747 22.17 26.47 47.71
N LEU A 748 22.92 25.39 47.47
CA LEU A 748 24.39 25.41 47.50
C LEU A 748 24.91 26.36 46.42
N VAL A 749 24.42 26.19 45.18
CA VAL A 749 24.84 27.00 44.04
C VAL A 749 24.44 28.46 44.22
N ARG A 750 23.26 28.72 44.80
CA ARG A 750 22.78 30.07 45.11
C ARG A 750 23.69 30.77 46.13
N LYS A 751 24.14 30.07 47.19
CA LYS A 751 25.09 30.62 48.17
C LYS A 751 26.39 31.04 47.49
N VAL A 752 26.96 30.17 46.66
CA VAL A 752 28.20 30.46 45.93
C VAL A 752 28.02 31.60 44.93
N SER A 753 26.93 31.60 44.17
CA SER A 753 26.65 32.67 43.21
C SER A 753 26.50 34.05 43.88
N GLN A 754 26.01 34.11 45.12
CA GLN A 754 25.80 35.37 45.84
C GLN A 754 27.02 35.86 46.61
N LYS A 755 27.78 34.94 47.21
CA LYS A 755 28.82 35.27 48.21
C LYS A 755 30.18 34.61 47.96
N GLY A 756 30.32 33.80 46.92
CA GLY A 756 31.52 33.05 46.59
C GLY A 756 31.68 31.75 47.40
N ILE A 757 32.58 30.88 46.95
CA ILE A 757 32.77 29.52 47.52
C ILE A 757 33.32 29.55 48.95
N GLU A 758 34.10 30.58 49.31
CA GLU A 758 34.67 30.77 50.65
C GLU A 758 33.60 31.04 51.73
N SER A 759 32.39 31.40 51.31
CA SER A 759 31.27 31.68 52.21
C SER A 759 30.50 30.44 52.68
N LEU A 760 30.88 29.25 52.17
CA LEU A 760 30.19 28.00 52.46
C LEU A 760 30.49 27.48 53.87
N SER A 761 29.47 26.91 54.52
CA SER A 761 29.65 26.21 55.80
C SER A 761 30.44 24.89 55.62
N LYS A 762 30.95 24.32 56.71
CA LYS A 762 31.63 23.00 56.67
C LYS A 762 30.74 21.92 56.07
N GLU A 763 29.45 21.95 56.37
CA GLU A 763 28.43 21.05 55.83
C GLU A 763 28.17 21.28 54.33
N ASP A 764 28.20 22.54 53.86
CA ASP A 764 28.09 22.86 52.44
C ASP A 764 29.33 22.40 51.66
N ILE A 765 30.53 22.53 52.25
CA ILE A 765 31.80 22.10 51.61
C ILE A 765 31.79 20.60 51.36
N LYS A 766 31.25 19.78 52.27
CA LYS A 766 31.09 18.33 52.09
C LYS A 766 30.19 17.96 50.90
N LYS A 767 29.37 18.90 50.41
CA LYS A 767 28.49 18.71 49.26
C LYS A 767 29.11 19.17 47.95
N LEU A 768 30.31 19.76 47.96
CA LEU A 768 31.05 20.10 46.76
C LEU A 768 31.65 18.84 46.11
N PRO A 769 31.96 18.89 44.81
CA PRO A 769 32.74 17.85 44.15
C PRO A 769 34.13 17.69 44.79
N GLU A 770 34.64 16.46 44.85
CA GLU A 770 35.94 16.15 45.45
C GLU A 770 37.10 16.78 44.66
N ASP A 771 36.96 16.82 43.34
CA ASP A 771 37.93 17.41 42.41
C ASP A 771 37.25 18.51 41.58
N MET A 772 37.91 19.65 41.40
CA MET A 772 37.39 20.80 40.65
C MET A 772 38.52 21.52 39.87
N ASP A 773 38.32 21.68 38.57
CA ASP A 773 39.26 22.39 37.69
C ASP A 773 38.85 23.86 37.53
N PHE A 774 39.62 24.73 38.18
CA PHE A 774 39.53 26.19 38.09
C PHE A 774 40.52 26.82 37.12
N VAL A 775 41.36 26.03 36.43
CA VAL A 775 42.49 26.53 35.64
C VAL A 775 42.29 26.40 34.13
N ASN A 776 41.19 25.80 33.68
CA ASN A 776 40.86 25.73 32.25
C ASN A 776 40.62 27.11 31.63
N PHE A 777 41.69 27.72 31.10
CA PHE A 777 41.68 29.08 30.56
C PHE A 777 40.71 29.25 29.39
N ARG A 778 40.59 28.23 28.51
CA ARG A 778 39.66 28.28 27.37
C ARG A 778 38.20 28.33 27.84
N TYR A 779 37.87 27.57 28.87
CA TYR A 779 36.54 27.59 29.48
C TYR A 779 36.26 28.94 30.17
N ILE A 780 37.24 29.48 30.90
CA ILE A 780 37.12 30.79 31.55
C ILE A 780 36.86 31.89 30.52
N GLU A 781 37.60 31.94 29.42
CA GLU A 781 37.38 32.92 28.35
C GLU A 781 36.01 32.77 27.69
N TYR A 782 35.54 31.53 27.49
CA TYR A 782 34.18 31.26 27.01
C TYR A 782 33.10 31.78 27.98
N LEU A 783 33.25 31.54 29.29
CA LEU A 783 32.32 32.06 30.29
C LEU A 783 32.37 33.59 30.39
N LYS A 784 33.53 34.22 30.17
CA LYS A 784 33.64 35.69 30.09
C LYS A 784 32.82 36.26 28.94
N SER A 785 32.82 35.63 27.77
CA SER A 785 32.02 36.11 26.64
C SER A 785 30.52 36.01 26.92
N ILE A 786 30.05 34.89 27.50
CA ILE A 786 28.65 34.75 27.93
C ILE A 786 28.28 35.81 28.97
N PHE A 787 29.13 36.01 29.98
CA PHE A 787 28.88 36.98 31.04
C PHE A 787 28.80 38.42 30.51
N ALA A 788 29.60 38.75 29.49
CA ALA A 788 29.60 40.06 28.85
C ALA A 788 28.30 40.34 28.07
N GLU A 789 27.74 39.33 27.39
CA GLU A 789 26.46 39.45 26.66
C GLU A 789 25.26 39.72 27.58
N HIS A 790 25.32 39.27 28.84
CA HIS A 790 24.26 39.45 29.83
C HIS A 790 24.37 40.76 30.65
N GLY A 791 25.40 41.60 30.42
CA GLY A 791 25.81 42.64 31.36
C GLY A 791 25.77 44.09 30.85
N LYS A 792 24.58 44.69 30.67
CA LYS A 792 24.41 46.16 30.66
C LYS A 792 24.08 46.68 32.06
N SER A 793 25.04 46.72 33.00
CA SER A 793 25.15 47.69 34.12
C SER A 793 26.09 47.23 35.26
N VAL A 794 27.19 47.99 35.43
CA VAL A 794 28.02 48.33 36.63
C VAL A 794 28.58 47.25 37.61
N THR A 795 29.91 47.37 37.82
CA THR A 795 30.91 46.69 38.70
C THR A 795 31.36 45.25 38.38
N LYS A 796 32.48 45.15 37.64
CA LYS A 796 32.85 44.02 36.74
C LYS A 796 33.75 42.88 37.27
N LYS A 797 34.30 42.89 38.50
CA LYS A 797 35.26 41.82 38.96
C LYS A 797 34.73 40.82 40.01
N LYS A 798 34.15 41.27 41.13
CA LYS A 798 33.63 40.36 42.19
C LYS A 798 32.41 39.52 41.76
N LYS A 799 31.64 39.99 40.77
CA LYS A 799 30.49 39.26 40.23
C LYS A 799 30.89 38.17 39.23
N PHE A 800 31.94 38.35 38.45
CA PHE A 800 32.39 37.33 37.50
C PHE A 800 33.04 36.14 38.22
N SER A 801 33.84 36.36 39.26
CA SER A 801 34.43 35.26 40.05
C SER A 801 33.35 34.40 40.71
N SER A 802 32.33 35.00 41.30
CA SER A 802 31.21 34.26 41.91
C SER A 802 30.38 33.51 40.85
N PHE A 803 30.21 34.10 39.65
CA PHE A 803 29.58 33.44 38.50
C PHE A 803 30.41 32.27 37.96
N LEU A 804 31.72 32.45 37.80
CA LEU A 804 32.64 31.39 37.38
C LEU A 804 32.62 30.23 38.37
N GLN A 805 32.69 30.52 39.67
CA GLN A 805 32.61 29.51 40.72
C GLN A 805 31.28 28.74 40.66
N SER A 806 30.14 29.42 40.45
CA SER A 806 28.85 28.72 40.37
C SER A 806 28.74 27.84 39.12
N GLN A 807 29.24 28.28 37.97
CA GLN A 807 29.29 27.48 36.74
C GLN A 807 30.18 26.24 36.90
N ILE A 808 31.38 26.41 37.47
CA ILE A 808 32.30 25.28 37.73
C ILE A 808 31.66 24.28 38.68
N ILE A 809 31.01 24.72 39.77
CA ILE A 809 30.36 23.80 40.70
C ILE A 809 29.23 23.03 40.02
N TRP A 810 28.44 23.68 39.16
CA TRP A 810 27.41 22.99 38.37
C TRP A 810 28.02 21.90 37.50
N ASP A 811 28.98 22.25 36.66
CA ASP A 811 29.60 21.30 35.72
C ASP A 811 30.36 20.18 36.41
N GLU A 812 31.13 20.48 37.45
CA GLU A 812 31.88 19.50 38.21
C GLU A 812 30.97 18.55 38.99
N THR A 813 29.84 19.03 39.53
CA THR A 813 28.88 18.16 40.22
C THR A 813 28.19 17.20 39.26
N MET A 814 27.75 17.71 38.10
CA MET A 814 27.15 16.87 37.06
C MET A 814 28.14 15.84 36.53
N ALA A 815 29.38 16.26 36.28
CA ALA A 815 30.44 15.38 35.79
C ALA A 815 30.85 14.33 36.83
N GLU A 816 30.98 14.70 38.12
CA GLU A 816 31.27 13.76 39.20
C GLU A 816 30.17 12.70 39.32
N THR A 817 28.90 13.12 39.34
CA THR A 817 27.76 12.21 39.44
C THR A 817 27.70 11.25 38.25
N ALA A 818 27.88 11.76 37.02
CA ALA A 818 27.97 10.94 35.82
C ALA A 818 29.16 9.95 35.89
N SER A 819 30.32 10.41 36.36
CA SER A 819 31.53 9.58 36.49
C SER A 819 31.36 8.47 37.51
N GLN A 820 30.76 8.75 38.66
CA GLN A 820 30.45 7.76 39.69
C GLN A 820 29.48 6.71 39.16
N TYR A 821 28.44 7.14 38.43
CA TYR A 821 27.50 6.20 37.81
C TYR A 821 28.21 5.26 36.83
N LEU A 822 29.06 5.78 35.94
CA LEU A 822 29.80 4.99 34.94
C LEU A 822 30.79 4.01 35.56
N LYS A 823 31.44 4.40 36.68
CA LYS A 823 32.34 3.53 37.45
C LYS A 823 31.57 2.38 38.11
N ASN A 824 30.39 2.67 38.66
CA ASN A 824 29.55 1.68 39.34
C ASN A 824 28.76 0.78 38.38
N ASN A 825 28.66 1.14 37.10
CA ASN A 825 27.89 0.42 36.09
C ASN A 825 28.71 0.23 34.79
N PRO A 826 29.74 -0.64 34.78
CA PRO A 826 30.67 -0.80 33.66
C PRO A 826 30.00 -1.18 32.34
N ASP A 827 28.93 -1.99 32.40
CA ASP A 827 28.22 -2.48 31.22
C ASP A 827 27.11 -1.53 30.74
N LYS A 828 26.87 -0.41 31.44
CA LYS A 828 25.83 0.55 31.06
C LYS A 828 26.39 1.74 30.29
N LYS A 829 25.58 2.26 29.36
CA LYS A 829 25.81 3.55 28.72
C LYS A 829 25.00 4.65 29.40
N LEU A 830 25.56 5.85 29.49
CA LEU A 830 24.91 7.01 30.10
C LEU A 830 24.63 8.08 29.04
N ILE A 831 23.36 8.46 28.88
CA ILE A 831 22.92 9.57 28.04
C ILE A 831 22.67 10.77 28.94
N VAL A 832 23.48 11.82 28.82
CA VAL A 832 23.41 13.05 29.62
C VAL A 832 22.62 14.12 28.86
N LEU A 833 21.52 14.56 29.44
CA LEU A 833 20.69 15.66 28.96
C LEU A 833 20.99 16.92 29.77
N ALA A 834 21.51 17.96 29.11
CA ALA A 834 21.86 19.23 29.73
C ALA A 834 21.67 20.39 28.76
N GLY A 835 21.65 21.63 29.27
CA GLY A 835 21.65 22.83 28.45
C GLY A 835 22.92 22.89 27.59
N GLY A 836 22.79 23.28 26.32
CA GLY A 836 23.91 23.26 25.36
C GLY A 836 25.17 24.00 25.84
N GLY A 837 25.01 25.03 26.68
CA GLY A 837 26.12 25.77 27.30
C GLY A 837 27.10 24.88 28.10
N HIS A 838 26.60 23.81 28.71
CA HIS A 838 27.38 22.86 29.51
C HIS A 838 28.14 21.82 28.66
N ILE A 839 27.89 21.78 27.35
CA ILE A 839 28.43 20.77 26.42
C ILE A 839 29.32 21.40 25.34
N ARG A 840 29.05 22.64 24.93
CA ARG A 840 29.80 23.35 23.87
C ARG A 840 31.31 23.29 24.08
N PHE A 841 32.02 22.99 22.99
CA PHE A 841 33.47 22.82 22.93
C PHE A 841 34.02 21.77 23.90
N ARG A 842 33.16 20.93 24.49
CA ARG A 842 33.47 19.97 25.57
C ARG A 842 33.94 20.63 26.87
N TYR A 843 33.86 21.96 26.99
CA TYR A 843 34.47 22.68 28.11
C TYR A 843 33.79 22.48 29.45
N GLY A 844 32.48 22.16 29.48
CA GLY A 844 31.70 21.94 30.69
C GLY A 844 31.78 20.49 31.19
N ILE A 845 30.65 19.77 31.15
CA ILE A 845 30.53 18.39 31.63
C ILE A 845 31.47 17.41 30.89
N PRO A 846 31.59 17.43 29.54
CA PRO A 846 32.30 16.36 28.84
C PRO A 846 33.78 16.22 29.22
N SER A 847 34.55 17.31 29.19
CA SER A 847 35.99 17.28 29.57
C SER A 847 36.21 16.87 31.03
N ARG A 848 35.26 17.18 31.91
CA ARG A 848 35.32 16.85 33.35
C ARG A 848 35.03 15.38 33.61
N VAL A 849 34.16 14.74 32.82
CA VAL A 849 33.96 13.29 32.85
C VAL A 849 35.16 12.58 32.25
N GLU A 850 35.67 13.06 31.10
CA GLU A 850 36.87 12.51 30.45
C GLU A 850 38.07 12.52 31.40
N ARG A 851 38.29 13.62 32.14
CA ARG A 851 39.34 13.72 33.18
C ARG A 851 39.22 12.63 34.26
N ARG A 852 37.99 12.26 34.65
CA ARG A 852 37.72 11.34 35.77
C ARG A 852 37.63 9.87 35.39
N THR A 853 37.36 9.59 34.11
CA THR A 853 36.99 8.25 33.63
C THR A 853 37.79 7.80 32.41
N GLY A 854 38.41 8.71 31.66
CA GLY A 854 38.96 8.46 30.33
C GLY A 854 37.91 8.43 29.22
N GLU A 855 36.61 8.51 29.56
CA GLU A 855 35.52 8.46 28.58
C GLU A 855 35.27 9.85 27.98
N ARG A 856 35.72 10.06 26.75
CA ARG A 856 35.53 11.32 26.02
C ARG A 856 34.05 11.62 25.72
N GLY A 857 33.29 10.58 25.39
CA GLY A 857 31.88 10.65 25.00
C GLY A 857 31.56 11.43 23.71
N LEU A 858 30.38 11.17 23.15
CA LEU A 858 29.86 11.86 21.96
C LEU A 858 29.10 13.13 22.37
N THR A 859 29.33 14.26 21.72
CA THR A 859 28.60 15.51 21.96
C THR A 859 27.66 15.87 20.80
N ILE A 860 26.39 16.09 21.13
CA ILE A 860 25.32 16.47 20.21
C ILE A 860 24.72 17.78 20.74
N LEU A 861 24.63 18.82 19.91
CA LEU A 861 23.96 20.08 20.25
C LEU A 861 22.72 20.30 19.38
N MET A 862 21.66 20.86 19.94
CA MET A 862 20.41 21.12 19.23
C MET A 862 20.21 22.60 18.94
N ASP A 863 19.86 22.91 17.69
CA ASP A 863 19.57 24.27 17.20
C ASP A 863 20.64 25.31 17.59
N ASP A 864 21.91 24.92 17.52
CA ASP A 864 23.05 25.77 17.91
C ASP A 864 23.78 26.37 16.70
N GLN A 865 24.63 27.36 16.94
CA GLN A 865 25.46 27.96 15.91
C GLN A 865 26.55 27.00 15.45
N LEU A 866 26.69 26.85 14.12
CA LEU A 866 27.77 26.06 13.54
C LEU A 866 29.12 26.77 13.77
N LYS A 867 29.98 26.18 14.59
CA LYS A 867 31.36 26.61 14.85
C LYS A 867 32.28 25.40 14.91
N LYS A 868 33.51 25.55 14.39
CA LYS A 868 34.52 24.48 14.42
C LYS A 868 34.77 24.02 15.86
N GLY A 869 34.76 22.71 16.09
CA GLY A 869 35.00 22.08 17.39
C GLY A 869 33.91 22.28 18.44
N ILE A 870 32.73 22.84 18.10
CA ILE A 870 31.68 23.11 19.10
C ILE A 870 31.03 21.83 19.64
N ALA A 871 30.84 20.82 18.81
CA ALA A 871 30.34 19.49 19.15
C ALA A 871 30.66 18.50 18.02
N ASP A 872 30.51 17.20 18.26
CA ASP A 872 30.66 16.20 17.19
C ASP A 872 29.49 16.28 16.19
N TYR A 873 28.29 16.61 16.70
CA TYR A 873 27.08 16.80 15.90
C TYR A 873 26.31 18.06 16.33
N ILE A 874 25.73 18.75 15.34
CA ILE A 874 24.67 19.74 15.53
C ILE A 874 23.40 19.23 14.84
N VAL A 875 22.28 19.26 15.53
CA VAL A 875 20.97 18.82 15.04
C VAL A 875 20.03 20.02 14.98
N TYR A 876 19.69 20.44 13.78
CA TYR A 876 18.70 21.49 13.54
C TYR A 876 17.30 20.88 13.49
N THR A 877 16.47 21.20 14.48
CA THR A 877 15.15 20.59 14.65
C THR A 877 14.08 21.43 13.97
N ALA A 878 13.13 20.76 13.30
CA ALA A 878 11.94 21.44 12.81
C ALA A 878 11.09 21.90 13.99
N HIS A 879 10.56 23.13 13.94
CA HIS A 879 9.72 23.69 15.00
C HIS A 879 8.57 22.74 15.38
N LEU A 880 8.37 22.53 16.68
CA LEU A 880 7.28 21.73 17.23
C LEU A 880 6.60 22.49 18.36
N THR A 881 5.28 22.64 18.28
CA THR A 881 4.46 23.14 19.39
C THR A 881 4.07 22.00 20.32
N GLY A 882 4.37 22.13 21.61
CA GLY A 882 3.90 21.23 22.65
C GLY A 882 2.85 21.87 23.55
N GLU A 883 2.39 21.11 24.55
CA GLU A 883 1.46 21.60 25.57
C GLU A 883 2.08 22.75 26.39
N LYS A 884 1.34 23.86 26.48
CA LYS A 884 1.75 25.04 27.24
C LYS A 884 1.42 24.86 28.72
N GLU A 885 2.26 25.40 29.60
CA GLU A 885 1.90 25.49 31.03
C GLU A 885 0.63 26.34 31.19
N ARG A 886 -0.35 25.78 31.91
CA ARG A 886 -1.53 26.53 32.35
C ARG A 886 -1.10 27.61 33.33
N LYS A 887 -1.66 28.82 33.17
CA LYS A 887 -1.36 29.98 34.01
C LYS A 887 -2.65 30.68 34.41
N ILE A 888 -2.72 31.10 35.67
CA ILE A 888 -3.84 31.93 36.15
C ILE A 888 -3.61 33.43 35.90
N GLY A 889 -2.37 33.87 35.64
CA GLY A 889 -2.06 35.27 35.34
C GLY A 889 -1.94 36.19 36.56
N VAL A 890 -1.25 35.75 37.62
CA VAL A 890 -0.92 36.58 38.79
C VAL A 890 0.59 36.64 39.03
N TYR A 891 1.04 37.73 39.62
CA TYR A 891 2.33 37.83 40.29
C TYR A 891 2.10 37.69 41.80
N VAL A 892 2.92 36.88 42.46
CA VAL A 892 2.72 36.53 43.86
C VAL A 892 3.99 36.65 44.69
N GLU A 893 3.80 36.96 45.97
CA GLU A 893 4.79 36.94 47.04
C GLU A 893 4.49 35.75 47.98
N GLU A 894 5.50 34.95 48.32
CA GLU A 894 5.37 33.85 49.27
C GLU A 894 5.37 34.37 50.71
N THR A 895 4.33 34.03 51.49
CA THR A 895 4.17 34.52 52.87
C THR A 895 4.34 33.43 53.94
N GLY A 896 4.57 32.18 53.53
CA GLY A 896 4.56 30.99 54.39
C GLY A 896 3.15 30.54 54.84
N LYS A 897 2.11 31.34 54.61
CA LYS A 897 0.69 31.01 54.87
C LYS A 897 -0.16 30.93 53.60
N GLY A 898 0.47 30.97 52.44
CA GLY A 898 -0.15 31.09 51.11
C GLY A 898 0.57 32.10 50.22
N LEU A 899 0.02 32.33 49.03
CA LEU A 899 0.58 33.21 47.99
C LEU A 899 -0.16 34.53 47.91
N LYS A 900 0.48 35.63 48.31
CA LYS A 900 -0.13 36.95 48.29
C LYS A 900 -0.03 37.53 46.88
N VAL A 901 -1.14 37.96 46.31
CA VAL A 901 -1.23 38.50 44.96
C VAL A 901 -0.71 39.94 44.93
N ASP A 902 0.41 40.16 44.27
CA ASP A 902 1.00 41.50 44.08
C ASP A 902 0.42 42.23 42.87
N LYS A 903 0.11 41.48 41.81
CA LYS A 903 -0.46 42.00 40.57
C LYS A 903 -1.29 40.93 39.88
N VAL A 904 -2.39 41.33 39.29
CA VAL A 904 -3.21 40.51 38.39
C VAL A 904 -2.97 41.00 36.96
N VAL A 905 -2.76 40.07 36.03
CA VAL A 905 -2.57 40.37 34.61
C VAL A 905 -3.94 40.64 33.98
N LYS A 906 -4.03 41.68 33.16
CA LYS A 906 -5.26 42.02 32.44
C LYS A 906 -5.66 40.89 31.48
N ASP A 907 -6.95 40.65 31.34
CA ASP A 907 -7.57 39.63 30.48
C ASP A 907 -7.17 38.18 30.85
N SER A 908 -6.63 37.98 32.06
CA SER A 908 -6.21 36.66 32.55
C SER A 908 -7.33 35.87 33.23
N PRO A 909 -7.20 34.53 33.36
CA PRO A 909 -8.12 33.72 34.15
C PRO A 909 -8.35 34.24 35.58
N ALA A 910 -7.31 34.76 36.23
CA ALA A 910 -7.41 35.33 37.58
C ALA A 910 -8.26 36.61 37.62
N GLU A 911 -8.12 37.50 36.63
CA GLU A 911 -8.96 38.71 36.55
C GLU A 911 -10.42 38.34 36.30
N LYS A 912 -10.67 37.43 35.34
CA LYS A 912 -12.01 36.91 35.01
C LYS A 912 -12.67 36.23 36.22
N ALA A 913 -11.90 35.48 37.02
CA ALA A 913 -12.35 34.85 38.26
C ALA A 913 -12.57 35.85 39.42
N GLY A 914 -12.16 37.11 39.27
CA GLY A 914 -12.35 38.16 40.26
C GLY A 914 -11.27 38.22 41.37
N ILE A 915 -10.10 37.63 41.14
CA ILE A 915 -8.93 37.73 42.03
C ILE A 915 -8.40 39.17 42.00
N LYS A 916 -7.97 39.69 43.14
CA LYS A 916 -7.52 41.07 43.32
C LYS A 916 -6.14 41.13 43.95
N LYS A 917 -5.42 42.22 43.69
CA LYS A 917 -4.20 42.56 44.44
C LYS A 917 -4.49 42.56 45.95
N GLY A 918 -3.62 41.92 46.71
CA GLY A 918 -3.72 41.75 48.16
C GLY A 918 -4.47 40.50 48.60
N ASP A 919 -5.10 39.75 47.69
CA ASP A 919 -5.65 38.43 48.01
C ASP A 919 -4.52 37.46 48.37
N LEU A 920 -4.77 36.56 49.33
CA LEU A 920 -3.86 35.49 49.69
C LEU A 920 -4.43 34.15 49.19
N ILE A 921 -3.85 33.56 48.15
CA ILE A 921 -4.24 32.24 47.63
C ILE A 921 -3.84 31.19 48.66
N VAL A 922 -4.81 30.44 49.15
CA VAL A 922 -4.66 29.42 50.21
C VAL A 922 -5.13 28.03 49.79
N GLY A 923 -5.86 27.92 48.68
CA GLY A 923 -6.34 26.63 48.18
C GLY A 923 -6.62 26.60 46.68
N PHE A 924 -6.51 25.42 46.08
CA PHE A 924 -6.85 25.14 44.69
C PHE A 924 -7.39 23.71 44.57
N ASN A 925 -8.57 23.50 43.98
CA ASN A 925 -9.26 22.20 43.86
C ASN A 925 -9.28 21.39 45.17
N GLY A 926 -9.63 22.03 46.29
CA GLY A 926 -9.68 21.41 47.61
C GLY A 926 -8.31 21.08 48.24
N ARG A 927 -7.20 21.39 47.55
CA ARG A 927 -5.83 21.24 48.07
C ARG A 927 -5.35 22.56 48.65
N LYS A 928 -4.61 22.48 49.76
CA LYS A 928 -4.02 23.64 50.43
C LYS A 928 -2.79 24.12 49.64
N ILE A 929 -2.70 25.41 49.40
CA ILE A 929 -1.57 26.07 48.74
C ILE A 929 -0.77 26.84 49.79
N ASN A 930 0.46 26.40 50.06
CA ASN A 930 1.34 27.07 51.03
C ASN A 930 2.39 27.94 50.34
N ASP A 931 2.86 27.50 49.16
CA ASP A 931 3.91 28.12 48.37
C ASP A 931 3.63 28.03 46.86
N LEU A 932 4.55 28.56 46.03
CA LEU A 932 4.35 28.62 44.58
C LEU A 932 4.45 27.23 43.94
N ILE A 933 5.15 26.29 44.57
CA ILE A 933 5.34 24.94 44.08
C ILE A 933 4.02 24.19 44.16
N ASP A 934 3.33 24.27 45.30
CA ASP A 934 1.99 23.71 45.48
C ASP A 934 1.06 24.18 44.36
N LEU A 935 1.02 25.49 44.08
CA LEU A 935 0.15 26.04 43.03
C LEU A 935 0.55 25.55 41.63
N LYS A 936 1.85 25.54 41.30
CA LYS A 936 2.33 25.08 39.98
C LYS A 936 1.98 23.62 39.72
N VAL A 937 2.16 22.75 40.72
CA VAL A 937 1.82 21.33 40.62
C VAL A 937 0.32 21.16 40.41
N GLU A 938 -0.52 21.87 41.17
CA GLU A 938 -1.98 21.81 40.99
C GLU A 938 -2.42 22.31 39.60
N LEU A 939 -1.83 23.40 39.09
CA LEU A 939 -2.12 23.92 37.76
C LEU A 939 -1.74 22.96 36.63
N PHE A 940 -0.68 22.17 36.80
CA PHE A 940 -0.28 21.17 35.82
C PHE A 940 -1.36 20.09 35.61
N PHE A 941 -2.04 19.67 36.68
CA PHE A 941 -3.11 18.66 36.63
C PHE A 941 -4.52 19.23 36.46
N ALA A 942 -4.68 20.56 36.43
CA ALA A 942 -5.97 21.21 36.31
C ALA A 942 -6.61 21.01 34.93
N GLN A 943 -7.92 20.75 34.85
CA GLN A 943 -8.67 20.65 33.59
C GLN A 943 -10.00 21.41 33.70
N GLY A 944 -10.42 22.07 32.63
CA GLY A 944 -11.70 22.79 32.59
C GLY A 944 -11.86 23.87 33.67
N GLU A 945 -13.01 23.86 34.34
CA GLU A 945 -13.33 24.77 35.44
C GLU A 945 -12.77 24.25 36.78
N ASN A 946 -12.08 25.10 37.53
CA ASN A 946 -11.39 24.76 38.78
C ASN A 946 -11.85 25.66 39.94
N GLU A 947 -11.74 25.18 41.18
CA GLU A 947 -12.01 25.98 42.39
C GLU A 947 -10.69 26.59 42.91
N ILE A 948 -10.66 27.90 43.15
CA ILE A 948 -9.56 28.59 43.83
C ILE A 948 -10.07 29.27 45.11
N VAL A 949 -9.32 29.15 46.20
CA VAL A 949 -9.66 29.70 47.51
C VAL A 949 -8.66 30.78 47.87
N VAL A 950 -9.17 32.00 48.09
CA VAL A 950 -8.36 33.16 48.49
C VAL A 950 -8.83 33.72 49.83
N LYS A 951 -7.91 34.24 50.65
CA LYS A 951 -8.23 35.07 51.82
C LYS A 951 -8.19 36.53 51.43
N ARG A 952 -9.36 37.19 51.50
CA ARG A 952 -9.53 38.62 51.23
C ARG A 952 -9.98 39.30 52.52
N LYS A 953 -9.17 40.25 53.02
CA LYS A 953 -9.41 40.91 54.33
C LYS A 953 -9.68 39.91 55.47
N GLY A 954 -8.96 38.78 55.47
CA GLY A 954 -9.08 37.74 56.49
C GLY A 954 -10.22 36.72 56.31
N LYS A 955 -11.14 36.91 55.37
CA LYS A 955 -12.22 35.95 55.06
C LYS A 955 -11.86 35.08 53.85
N GLU A 956 -12.18 33.79 53.91
CA GLU A 956 -12.04 32.89 52.77
C GLU A 956 -13.14 33.14 51.74
N VAL A 957 -12.74 33.25 50.47
CA VAL A 957 -13.61 33.40 49.32
C VAL A 957 -13.25 32.30 48.34
N LYS A 958 -14.24 31.48 47.99
CA LYS A 958 -14.12 30.45 46.95
C LYS A 958 -14.56 31.04 45.62
N MET A 959 -13.78 30.80 44.58
CA MET A 959 -14.00 31.31 43.23
C MET A 959 -13.85 30.18 42.23
N LYS A 960 -14.59 30.26 41.12
CA LYS A 960 -14.39 29.40 39.97
C LYS A 960 -13.43 30.07 39.00
N ILE A 961 -12.48 29.31 38.47
CA ILE A 961 -11.48 29.77 37.50
C ILE A 961 -11.41 28.79 36.34
N GLU A 962 -11.62 29.31 35.14
CA GLU A 962 -11.50 28.55 33.89
C GLU A 962 -10.12 28.80 33.29
N LEU A 963 -9.36 27.73 33.07
CA LEU A 963 -7.98 27.81 32.56
C LEU A 963 -7.98 27.58 31.06
N GLU A 964 -7.25 28.43 30.33
CA GLU A 964 -7.00 28.33 28.89
C GLU A 964 -5.72 27.54 28.59
#